data_AF-A0AAD7TUD9-F1
#
_entry.id   AF-A0AAD7TUD9-F1
#
_cell.length_a   1.000
_cell.length_b   1.000
_cell.length_c   1.000
_cell.angle_alpha   90.00
_cell.angle_beta   90.00
_cell.angle_gamma   90.00
#
_symmetry.space_group_name_H-M   'P 1'
#
loop_
_entity.id
_entity.type
_entity.pdbx_description
1 polymer ?
#
loop_
_entity_poly.entity_id
_entity_poly.type
_entity_poly.pdbx_seq_one_letter_code
_entity_poly.pdbx_strand_id
1 'polypeptide(L)'
;MNHLDTSNHKSDNGSPASAFTLGDFCIDEYKPIKVIVIGAGISGLLAGIRFPQKIPNVELTTYEKSAGVGGTWYNNNYPGLACDNAAHSYQYSFEEKSDWTSFYASGPEIRQNLETLVDKYRLMRYIKLQHEVVHARYDVATGHWHLRIRRPNLDTGEPEEIEDSAQVLIMAIGMLSRWKWPDIEGLHDFKGELRHSAAFEPHPKTWQEVAEPWANKNVGVIGVGSSAIQIVSALQPKVGHLTNYSRGKTWLAPPFVRQIMVKMLERDGARGGLDDLHFSSEEKERLKNDPEFAREFRCAIEAEHNQKLAKKPWIAENLIPDFPVSCRRLTPGPGYLEALCSDNVDLVSAPIKRITEKGVETVDGKHQEMDVIICATGYDTSYQLPFQIIGKDGTDINAKWKPHPTSYLSVAVDGFPNMFMSLGPNSVISTGTLVPLIEYQIGYAVQATAKLQRERLKSIEVKAEAVRDFDEYLEAYFPKTVFADNCRSWYKVGKEEGRVVGLWPGSTLHGLRALMHPRWEDFNYERADPVKNGMYWLGDGQTYNEKTLTGDRAWYLRPPFLDVPPAVTFISFRTSSGLIQEAPGKNRTAIRTSRDALCKQGVIFACRPHFIGWKLRMSRACTFKREFCIDECEPIKVIVIGAGFSGLLAGIRFPQKIPNVQLTIYEKNARVGGTWYSNNYPGVACDNASHSYQFSFEEKSDWTSFYACGSEIHQHLEEIAEKYKLMRYIKLQHEVIHAQYDAPTGRWHVRIRRPNAKTGMLEDVEDSAQVLIGAFGVLSRWKWPDIEGLHDFKGELLHSAGFKPYPKTWQEIAEPWTDKKVGVIGAGSSAIQIVAALQPKVGHISIGRDSAADGPEDMLFTQEEIERLKNDPKLARDFRSTVESDFNSVHACTIRGTPQSLQFTEILQESMKRKLMKKPWIAEHLIPSYSAICRRLTPGPGYLEALCADNADFVHSPIKKITDRGIETVSGDFQELDVIICATGYDTSYQLPFPIIGKDGVDINEKWSPHPTSYLSIAVDGFPNMFMSLGPNSAVATGTLIPLIEYQIGYAVQATAKLQRERLKSIEVKAEAVQDFDDYIEVMHHNTPLCLPRNAAPGTKSGKTTAEWLAYGPARMVTLNALLPSNLLLGSMLHGMKALIYPRWEDYNYERADPIQNRLYWLGDGQTYNEKTLSGDRAWYLHPPYLDVPPVPEA
;
A
#
# COMPACT_ATOMS: atom_id res chain seq x y z
N MET A 1 -17.40 34.37 -25.37
CA MET A 1 -17.93 35.74 -25.50
C MET A 1 -19.44 35.71 -25.36
N ASN A 2 -19.94 36.12 -24.20
CA ASN A 2 -21.12 36.98 -24.02
C ASN A 2 -21.09 37.42 -22.56
N HIS A 3 -20.77 38.69 -22.38
CA HIS A 3 -20.64 39.39 -21.11
C HIS A 3 -22.01 39.55 -20.45
N LEU A 4 -22.09 39.28 -19.15
CA LEU A 4 -23.07 39.93 -18.28
C LEU A 4 -22.36 40.59 -17.10
N ASP A 5 -22.74 41.86 -16.96
CA ASP A 5 -22.18 42.98 -16.24
C ASP A 5 -21.84 42.73 -14.76
N THR A 6 -20.70 43.25 -14.33
CA THR A 6 -20.30 43.34 -12.92
C THR A 6 -20.31 44.81 -12.52
N SER A 7 -21.25 45.21 -11.66
CA SER A 7 -21.19 46.53 -11.02
C SER A 7 -21.39 46.44 -9.52
N ASN A 8 -20.54 47.23 -8.85
CA ASN A 8 -20.20 47.21 -7.43
C ASN A 8 -21.35 47.62 -6.50
N HIS A 9 -21.52 46.88 -5.40
CA HIS A 9 -21.82 47.47 -4.10
C HIS A 9 -20.85 46.92 -3.05
N LYS A 10 -19.88 47.76 -2.66
CA LYS A 10 -19.07 47.56 -1.46
C LYS A 10 -19.91 47.93 -0.24
N SER A 11 -20.19 46.95 0.62
CA SER A 11 -20.45 47.18 2.04
C SER A 11 -19.42 46.38 2.83
N ASP A 12 -18.48 47.10 3.46
CA ASP A 12 -17.60 46.57 4.49
C ASP A 12 -18.46 46.00 5.63
N ASN A 13 -18.50 44.67 5.72
CA ASN A 13 -18.87 43.94 6.93
C ASN A 13 -17.81 42.87 7.10
N GLY A 14 -17.18 42.84 8.28
CA GLY A 14 -16.06 41.97 8.62
C GLY A 14 -16.24 40.55 8.09
N SER A 15 -15.28 40.08 7.29
CA SER A 15 -15.32 38.75 6.70
C SER A 15 -15.46 37.71 7.81
N PRO A 16 -16.50 36.84 7.78
CA PRO A 16 -16.46 35.61 8.53
C PRO A 16 -15.28 34.77 8.01
N ALA A 17 -14.72 33.92 8.86
CA ALA A 17 -13.75 32.89 8.47
C ALA A 17 -14.25 32.19 7.18
N SER A 18 -13.39 32.06 6.18
CA SER A 18 -13.76 31.51 4.87
C SER A 18 -14.35 30.11 5.02
N ALA A 19 -15.64 29.96 4.73
CA ALA A 19 -16.29 28.65 4.66
C ALA A 19 -15.55 27.76 3.66
N PHE A 20 -15.33 26.49 3.99
CA PHE A 20 -14.78 25.50 3.07
C PHE A 20 -15.63 25.43 1.80
N THR A 21 -15.00 25.20 0.64
CA THR A 21 -15.67 25.04 -0.65
C THR A 21 -15.15 23.78 -1.32
N LEU A 22 -16.05 22.97 -1.87
CA LEU A 22 -15.68 21.79 -2.66
C LEU A 22 -14.89 22.18 -3.90
N GLY A 23 -14.04 21.27 -4.35
CA GLY A 23 -13.46 21.34 -5.68
C GLY A 23 -14.51 20.99 -6.73
N ASP A 24 -14.53 21.70 -7.86
CA ASP A 24 -15.36 21.31 -9.02
C ASP A 24 -14.60 20.30 -9.89
N PHE A 25 -14.27 19.15 -9.32
CA PHE A 25 -13.58 18.05 -10.00
C PHE A 25 -13.89 16.73 -9.29
N CYS A 26 -13.79 15.61 -10.03
CA CYS A 26 -13.96 14.28 -9.45
C CYS A 26 -12.68 13.83 -8.73
N ILE A 27 -12.79 12.93 -7.74
CA ILE A 27 -11.63 12.41 -6.98
C ILE A 27 -10.57 11.72 -7.86
N ASP A 28 -10.95 11.25 -9.04
CA ASP A 28 -10.11 10.59 -10.04
C ASP A 28 -9.95 11.39 -11.34
N GLU A 29 -10.25 12.68 -11.30
CA GLU A 29 -9.98 13.61 -12.41
C GLU A 29 -8.54 14.14 -12.33
N TYR A 30 -7.61 13.31 -12.83
CA TYR A 30 -6.18 13.56 -12.73
C TYR A 30 -5.67 14.64 -13.71
N LYS A 31 -5.12 15.74 -13.17
CA LYS A 31 -4.43 16.77 -13.95
C LYS A 31 -3.21 16.21 -14.68
N PRO A 32 -2.90 16.66 -15.92
CA PRO A 32 -1.64 16.30 -16.57
C PRO A 32 -0.43 16.61 -15.70
N ILE A 33 0.55 15.71 -15.69
CA ILE A 33 1.80 15.86 -14.92
C ILE A 33 2.99 15.56 -15.81
N LYS A 34 3.99 16.44 -15.79
CA LYS A 34 5.22 16.26 -16.55
C LYS A 34 6.34 15.74 -15.66
N VAL A 35 7.03 14.71 -16.17
CA VAL A 35 8.16 14.06 -15.53
C VAL A 35 9.35 14.12 -16.48
N ILE A 36 10.48 14.63 -15.99
CA ILE A 36 11.75 14.56 -16.71
C ILE A 36 12.67 13.53 -16.03
N VAL A 37 13.26 12.65 -16.84
CA VAL A 37 14.25 11.66 -16.41
C VAL A 37 15.62 12.02 -17.00
N ILE A 38 16.68 12.02 -16.19
CA ILE A 38 18.05 12.25 -16.65
C ILE A 38 18.78 10.90 -16.77
N GLY A 39 19.04 10.47 -17.99
CA GLY A 39 19.75 9.23 -18.36
C GLY A 39 18.82 8.12 -18.86
N ALA A 40 19.22 7.42 -19.93
CA ALA A 40 18.53 6.29 -20.55
C ALA A 40 19.29 4.95 -20.34
N GLY A 41 19.83 4.76 -19.13
CA GLY A 41 20.29 3.46 -18.64
C GLY A 41 19.14 2.60 -18.11
N ILE A 42 19.45 1.47 -17.45
CA ILE A 42 18.45 0.55 -16.86
C ILE A 42 17.39 1.33 -16.06
N SER A 43 17.79 2.24 -15.18
CA SER A 43 16.86 3.04 -14.38
C SER A 43 15.94 3.95 -15.21
N GLY A 44 16.47 4.61 -16.24
CA GLY A 44 15.70 5.52 -17.10
C GLY A 44 14.76 4.80 -18.05
N LEU A 45 15.19 3.64 -18.58
CA LEU A 45 14.33 2.77 -19.37
C LEU A 45 13.17 2.23 -18.53
N LEU A 46 13.45 1.82 -17.28
CA LEU A 46 12.40 1.40 -16.36
C LEU A 46 11.41 2.52 -16.04
N ALA A 47 11.88 3.77 -15.83
CA ALA A 47 11.00 4.93 -15.68
C ALA A 47 10.11 5.11 -16.92
N GLY A 48 10.69 4.95 -18.12
CA GLY A 48 9.98 4.90 -19.40
C GLY A 48 8.82 3.91 -19.47
N ILE A 49 8.94 2.78 -18.77
CA ILE A 49 7.92 1.73 -18.70
C ILE A 49 6.90 2.02 -17.59
N ARG A 50 7.37 2.32 -16.38
CA ARG A 50 6.52 2.36 -15.17
C ARG A 50 5.68 3.62 -15.05
N PHE A 51 6.19 4.78 -15.45
CA PHE A 51 5.41 6.03 -15.37
C PHE A 51 4.16 5.97 -16.26
N PRO A 52 4.25 5.67 -17.58
CA PRO A 52 3.06 5.57 -18.43
C PRO A 52 2.13 4.41 -18.04
N GLN A 53 2.67 3.35 -17.40
CA GLN A 53 1.86 2.23 -16.92
C GLN A 53 0.99 2.60 -15.71
N LYS A 54 1.43 3.54 -14.87
CA LYS A 54 0.85 3.76 -13.54
C LYS A 54 0.33 5.18 -13.31
N ILE A 55 0.76 6.15 -14.10
CA ILE A 55 0.39 7.55 -13.97
C ILE A 55 -0.48 7.96 -15.17
N PRO A 56 -1.77 8.26 -14.98
CA PRO A 56 -2.63 8.74 -16.04
C PRO A 56 -2.19 10.14 -16.47
N ASN A 57 -2.39 10.50 -17.74
CA ASN A 57 -2.06 11.84 -18.27
C ASN A 57 -0.60 12.29 -18.01
N VAL A 58 0.35 11.35 -17.96
CA VAL A 58 1.78 11.68 -17.77
C VAL A 58 2.43 12.10 -19.08
N GLU A 59 3.06 13.27 -19.08
CA GLU A 59 4.03 13.67 -20.11
C GLU A 59 5.43 13.27 -19.62
N LEU A 60 6.10 12.39 -20.34
CA LEU A 60 7.41 11.86 -19.95
C LEU A 60 8.47 12.23 -20.99
N THR A 61 9.59 12.79 -20.54
CA THR A 61 10.78 13.01 -21.36
C THR A 61 12.03 12.49 -20.65
N THR A 62 12.83 11.69 -21.35
CA THR A 62 14.12 11.20 -20.88
C THR A 62 15.23 11.85 -21.69
N TYR A 63 16.11 12.63 -21.05
CA TYR A 63 17.29 13.20 -21.69
C TYR A 63 18.51 12.32 -21.46
N GLU A 64 19.13 11.85 -22.54
CA GLU A 64 20.35 11.04 -22.55
C GLU A 64 21.45 11.77 -23.30
N LYS A 65 22.61 11.96 -22.65
CA LYS A 65 23.75 12.66 -23.25
C LYS A 65 24.42 11.84 -24.35
N SER A 66 24.34 10.52 -24.28
CA SER A 66 24.97 9.62 -25.23
C SER A 66 24.15 9.47 -26.51
N ALA A 67 24.79 8.99 -27.58
CA ALA A 67 24.13 8.78 -28.88
C ALA A 67 23.30 7.48 -28.95
N GLY A 68 23.08 6.81 -27.82
CA GLY A 68 22.23 5.62 -27.72
C GLY A 68 21.91 5.25 -26.29
N VAL A 69 21.05 4.25 -26.14
CA VAL A 69 20.48 3.79 -24.86
C VAL A 69 21.33 2.68 -24.22
N GLY A 70 21.17 2.47 -22.92
CA GLY A 70 21.83 1.39 -22.17
C GLY A 70 22.75 1.88 -21.05
N GLY A 71 22.99 3.19 -20.95
CA GLY A 71 23.77 3.81 -19.88
C GLY A 71 25.19 3.23 -19.80
N THR A 72 25.54 2.60 -18.68
CA THR A 72 26.86 1.94 -18.51
C THR A 72 27.19 0.95 -19.62
N TRP A 73 26.19 0.23 -20.15
CA TRP A 73 26.39 -0.77 -21.22
C TRP A 73 26.53 -0.15 -22.60
N TYR A 74 26.16 1.12 -22.76
CA TYR A 74 26.45 1.90 -23.97
C TYR A 74 27.81 2.58 -23.89
N ASN A 75 28.09 3.22 -22.76
CA ASN A 75 29.25 4.07 -22.56
C ASN A 75 30.57 3.29 -22.40
N ASN A 76 30.50 2.00 -22.05
CA ASN A 76 31.69 1.17 -21.87
C ASN A 76 31.70 0.06 -22.91
N ASN A 77 32.82 -0.09 -23.63
CA ASN A 77 32.97 -1.08 -24.69
C ASN A 77 34.38 -1.70 -24.70
N TYR A 78 35.05 -1.73 -23.54
CA TYR A 78 36.41 -2.26 -23.42
C TYR A 78 36.46 -3.80 -23.61
N PRO A 79 37.64 -4.36 -23.96
CA PRO A 79 37.81 -5.81 -24.13
C PRO A 79 37.36 -6.63 -22.93
N GLY A 80 36.50 -7.63 -23.17
CA GLY A 80 36.05 -8.55 -22.12
C GLY A 80 34.95 -8.01 -21.20
N LEU A 81 34.36 -6.84 -21.49
CA LEU A 81 33.22 -6.31 -20.72
C LEU A 81 32.10 -7.33 -20.59
N ALA A 82 31.75 -7.69 -19.35
CA ALA A 82 30.68 -8.62 -19.01
C ALA A 82 30.08 -8.29 -17.63
N CYS A 83 28.88 -8.78 -17.35
CA CYS A 83 28.28 -8.69 -16.01
C CYS A 83 28.96 -9.62 -15.00
N ASP A 84 28.77 -9.35 -13.72
CA ASP A 84 29.30 -10.11 -12.59
C ASP A 84 28.25 -10.97 -11.88
N ASN A 85 26.98 -10.90 -12.33
CA ASN A 85 25.86 -11.70 -11.87
C ASN A 85 25.45 -12.68 -12.97
N ALA A 86 24.79 -13.77 -12.60
CA ALA A 86 24.16 -14.65 -13.58
C ALA A 86 23.21 -13.83 -14.47
N ALA A 87 23.37 -13.85 -15.78
CA ALA A 87 22.62 -13.02 -16.72
C ALA A 87 21.10 -13.16 -16.54
N HIS A 88 20.64 -14.39 -16.27
CA HIS A 88 19.25 -14.73 -15.95
C HIS A 88 18.66 -13.96 -14.74
N SER A 89 19.51 -13.49 -13.82
CA SER A 89 19.14 -12.68 -12.64
C SER A 89 19.45 -11.18 -12.81
N TYR A 90 20.09 -10.80 -13.93
CA TYR A 90 20.49 -9.44 -14.25
C TYR A 90 19.58 -8.87 -15.36
N GLN A 91 18.28 -8.93 -15.10
CA GLN A 91 17.20 -8.41 -15.95
C GLN A 91 16.05 -7.92 -15.07
N TYR A 92 15.08 -7.21 -15.66
CA TYR A 92 13.88 -6.81 -14.93
C TYR A 92 13.09 -8.03 -14.45
N SER A 93 12.44 -7.94 -13.29
CA SER A 93 11.74 -9.07 -12.67
C SER A 93 10.53 -9.55 -13.48
N PHE A 94 10.05 -8.73 -14.42
CA PHE A 94 8.92 -8.98 -15.30
C PHE A 94 9.36 -9.32 -16.74
N GLU A 95 10.67 -9.45 -16.97
CA GLU A 95 11.25 -9.91 -18.23
C GLU A 95 11.91 -11.27 -18.04
N GLU A 96 11.72 -12.16 -19.01
CA GLU A 96 12.13 -13.57 -18.91
C GLU A 96 13.04 -13.97 -20.08
N LYS A 97 14.06 -13.16 -20.39
CA LYS A 97 15.07 -13.56 -21.38
C LYS A 97 15.79 -14.81 -20.86
N SER A 98 15.69 -15.90 -21.61
CA SER A 98 16.18 -17.23 -21.25
C SER A 98 17.28 -17.76 -22.18
N ASP A 99 17.44 -17.16 -23.35
CA ASP A 99 18.39 -17.53 -24.41
C ASP A 99 19.72 -16.74 -24.33
N TRP A 100 20.20 -16.46 -23.12
CA TRP A 100 21.51 -15.82 -22.93
C TRP A 100 22.64 -16.73 -23.42
N THR A 101 23.59 -16.19 -24.17
CA THR A 101 24.70 -16.97 -24.77
C THR A 101 25.70 -17.49 -23.75
N SER A 102 25.74 -16.89 -22.56
CA SER A 102 26.68 -17.23 -21.50
C SER A 102 26.12 -16.93 -20.12
N PHE A 103 26.70 -17.55 -19.09
CA PHE A 103 26.29 -17.35 -17.70
C PHE A 103 26.53 -15.91 -17.23
N TYR A 104 27.67 -15.32 -17.62
CA TYR A 104 28.00 -13.91 -17.46
C TYR A 104 27.96 -13.25 -18.84
N ALA A 105 26.79 -12.72 -19.20
CA ALA A 105 26.56 -12.13 -20.52
C ALA A 105 27.53 -10.98 -20.82
N SER A 106 27.90 -10.87 -22.09
CA SER A 106 28.77 -9.80 -22.56
C SER A 106 28.06 -8.45 -22.53
N GLY A 107 28.83 -7.36 -22.41
CA GLY A 107 28.31 -6.00 -22.49
C GLY A 107 27.46 -5.74 -23.75
N PRO A 108 27.92 -6.11 -24.95
CA PRO A 108 27.13 -5.99 -26.18
C PRO A 108 25.79 -6.75 -26.13
N GLU A 109 25.76 -7.97 -25.58
CA GLU A 109 24.53 -8.75 -25.45
C GLU A 109 23.53 -8.11 -24.47
N ILE A 110 24.03 -7.59 -23.34
CA ILE A 110 23.19 -6.86 -22.38
C ILE A 110 22.64 -5.58 -23.00
N ARG A 111 23.48 -4.83 -23.72
CA ARG A 111 23.07 -3.63 -24.45
C ARG A 111 21.99 -3.96 -25.50
N GLN A 112 22.19 -4.98 -26.30
CA GLN A 112 21.23 -5.44 -27.29
C GLN A 112 19.89 -5.82 -26.65
N ASN A 113 19.91 -6.49 -25.49
CA ASN A 113 18.70 -6.78 -24.73
C ASN A 113 17.98 -5.48 -24.31
N LEU A 114 18.69 -4.47 -23.80
CA LEU A 114 18.10 -3.18 -23.44
C LEU A 114 17.52 -2.43 -24.64
N GLU A 115 18.20 -2.47 -25.79
CA GLU A 115 17.70 -1.93 -27.07
C GLU A 115 16.42 -2.67 -27.52
N THR A 116 16.38 -4.00 -27.38
CA THR A 116 15.17 -4.81 -27.65
C THR A 116 14.01 -4.43 -26.74
N LEU A 117 14.27 -4.13 -25.46
CA LEU A 117 13.24 -3.65 -24.53
C LEU A 117 12.74 -2.25 -24.90
N VAL A 118 13.62 -1.38 -25.39
CA VAL A 118 13.24 -0.05 -25.92
C VAL A 118 12.25 -0.20 -27.08
N ASP A 119 12.48 -1.15 -27.99
CA ASP A 119 11.56 -1.43 -29.09
C ASP A 119 10.25 -2.08 -28.60
N LYS A 120 10.34 -3.12 -27.76
CA LYS A 120 9.19 -3.84 -27.18
C LYS A 120 8.20 -2.90 -26.50
N TYR A 121 8.71 -1.96 -25.68
CA TYR A 121 7.90 -1.00 -24.94
C TYR A 121 7.75 0.36 -25.65
N ARG A 122 8.26 0.49 -26.88
CA ARG A 122 8.19 1.71 -27.70
C ARG A 122 8.71 2.97 -26.99
N LEU A 123 9.84 2.84 -26.29
CA LEU A 123 10.35 3.87 -25.38
C LEU A 123 11.01 5.05 -26.10
N MET A 124 11.45 4.90 -27.35
CA MET A 124 12.11 5.99 -28.10
C MET A 124 11.25 7.25 -28.24
N ARG A 125 9.92 7.14 -28.16
CA ARG A 125 9.02 8.31 -28.16
C ARG A 125 9.24 9.26 -26.97
N TYR A 126 9.79 8.76 -25.87
CA TYR A 126 10.11 9.54 -24.67
C TYR A 126 11.58 9.95 -24.60
N ILE A 127 12.47 9.29 -25.34
CA ILE A 127 13.92 9.44 -25.19
C ILE A 127 14.46 10.45 -26.19
N LYS A 128 15.28 11.39 -25.70
CA LYS A 128 16.06 12.34 -26.50
C LYS A 128 17.55 12.03 -26.29
N LEU A 129 18.17 11.45 -27.32
CA LEU A 129 19.61 11.13 -27.34
C LEU A 129 20.43 12.38 -27.68
N GLN A 130 21.71 12.40 -27.31
CA GLN A 130 22.60 13.55 -27.47
C GLN A 130 22.05 14.84 -26.82
N HIS A 131 21.29 14.69 -25.73
CA HIS A 131 20.74 15.80 -24.94
C HIS A 131 21.34 15.73 -23.53
N GLU A 132 22.37 16.53 -23.29
CA GLU A 132 23.06 16.62 -22.01
C GLU A 132 22.37 17.65 -21.11
N VAL A 133 21.88 17.23 -19.94
CA VAL A 133 21.42 18.17 -18.92
C VAL A 133 22.64 18.83 -18.26
N VAL A 134 22.68 20.16 -18.30
CA VAL A 134 23.82 20.97 -17.81
C VAL A 134 23.48 21.87 -16.62
N HIS A 135 22.20 21.94 -16.25
CA HIS A 135 21.72 22.67 -15.08
C HIS A 135 20.28 22.26 -14.75
N ALA A 136 19.94 22.19 -13.47
CA ALA A 136 18.56 22.06 -12.99
C ALA A 136 18.33 22.97 -11.77
N ARG A 137 17.19 23.64 -11.70
CA ARG A 137 16.82 24.48 -10.54
C ARG A 137 15.34 24.31 -10.21
N TYR A 138 15.03 24.16 -8.94
CA TYR A 138 13.66 24.19 -8.46
C TYR A 138 13.15 25.62 -8.35
N ASP A 139 11.96 25.88 -8.88
CA ASP A 139 11.24 27.13 -8.70
C ASP A 139 10.11 26.95 -7.68
N VAL A 140 10.26 27.61 -6.54
CA VAL A 140 9.29 27.53 -5.43
C VAL A 140 7.94 28.12 -5.81
N ALA A 141 7.89 29.13 -6.68
CA ALA A 141 6.62 29.78 -7.04
C ALA A 141 5.71 28.82 -7.83
N THR A 142 6.25 28.20 -8.88
CA THR A 142 5.52 27.26 -9.74
C THR A 142 5.49 25.83 -9.21
N GLY A 143 6.47 25.44 -8.38
CA GLY A 143 6.67 24.06 -7.94
C GLY A 143 7.35 23.17 -8.99
N HIS A 144 7.97 23.77 -10.01
CA HIS A 144 8.57 23.06 -11.14
C HIS A 144 10.11 23.05 -11.05
N TRP A 145 10.71 22.01 -11.62
CA TRP A 145 12.12 21.99 -12.00
C TRP A 145 12.30 22.65 -13.36
N HIS A 146 13.21 23.61 -13.47
CA HIS A 146 13.67 24.20 -14.73
C HIS A 146 15.05 23.67 -15.09
N LEU A 147 15.18 23.10 -16.28
CA LEU A 147 16.41 22.47 -16.77
C LEU A 147 16.96 23.23 -17.96
N ARG A 148 18.29 23.29 -18.07
CA ARG A 148 18.98 23.62 -19.32
C ARG A 148 19.59 22.35 -19.90
N ILE A 149 19.36 22.13 -21.18
CA ILE A 149 19.76 20.94 -21.91
C ILE A 149 20.60 21.38 -23.11
N ARG A 150 21.84 20.89 -23.18
CA ARG A 150 22.72 21.07 -24.32
C ARG A 150 22.47 19.96 -25.33
N ARG A 151 22.26 20.32 -26.61
CA ARG A 151 22.06 19.37 -27.72
C ARG A 151 22.73 19.88 -29.00
N PRO A 152 22.99 19.03 -30.00
CA PRO A 152 23.32 19.49 -31.34
C PRO A 152 22.12 20.24 -31.97
N ASN A 153 22.38 21.41 -32.55
CA ASN A 153 21.40 22.14 -33.35
C ASN A 153 21.06 21.32 -34.61
N LEU A 154 19.76 21.24 -34.94
CA LEU A 154 19.28 20.39 -36.03
C LEU A 154 19.72 20.84 -37.43
N ASP A 155 19.99 22.14 -37.61
CA ASP A 155 20.36 22.74 -38.89
C ASP A 155 21.88 22.83 -39.07
N THR A 156 22.61 23.19 -37.99
CA THR A 156 24.05 23.48 -38.06
C THR A 156 24.94 22.38 -37.47
N GLY A 157 24.39 21.51 -36.61
CA GLY A 157 25.15 20.52 -35.84
C GLY A 157 25.96 21.10 -34.66
N GLU A 158 26.01 22.42 -34.51
CA GLU A 158 26.71 23.09 -33.40
C GLU A 158 25.95 22.92 -32.07
N PRO A 159 26.62 22.87 -30.91
CA PRO A 159 25.93 22.78 -29.63
C PRO A 159 25.06 24.01 -29.35
N GLU A 160 23.79 23.79 -29.03
CA GLU A 160 22.86 24.80 -28.51
C GLU A 160 22.32 24.38 -27.14
N GLU A 161 21.91 25.36 -26.33
CA GLU A 161 21.19 25.11 -25.07
C GLU A 161 19.72 25.45 -25.23
N ILE A 162 18.85 24.52 -24.84
CA ILE A 162 17.40 24.69 -24.75
C ILE A 162 16.95 24.60 -23.29
N GLU A 163 15.75 25.11 -23.02
CA GLU A 163 15.12 24.99 -21.72
C GLU A 163 13.94 24.03 -21.76
N ASP A 164 13.74 23.28 -20.68
CA ASP A 164 12.51 22.53 -20.41
C ASP A 164 12.17 22.61 -18.91
N SER A 165 10.93 22.31 -18.56
CA SER A 165 10.50 22.27 -17.17
C SER A 165 9.54 21.12 -16.88
N ALA A 166 9.50 20.66 -15.64
CA ALA A 166 8.64 19.57 -15.20
C ALA A 166 8.31 19.67 -13.72
N GLN A 167 7.16 19.11 -13.30
CA GLN A 167 6.81 19.01 -11.88
C GLN A 167 7.73 18.04 -11.15
N VAL A 168 8.12 16.93 -11.79
CA VAL A 168 8.91 15.85 -11.18
C VAL A 168 10.22 15.63 -11.95
N LEU A 169 11.31 15.47 -11.20
CA LEU A 169 12.65 15.20 -11.75
C LEU A 169 13.19 13.86 -11.24
N ILE A 170 13.57 12.97 -12.16
CA ILE A 170 14.15 11.66 -11.84
C ILE A 170 15.63 11.64 -12.24
N MET A 171 16.50 11.48 -11.24
CA MET A 171 17.93 11.29 -11.47
C MET A 171 18.24 9.81 -11.71
N ALA A 172 18.49 9.45 -12.97
CA ALA A 172 18.82 8.09 -13.42
C ALA A 172 20.22 8.02 -14.07
N ILE A 173 21.14 8.86 -13.61
CA ILE A 173 22.47 9.10 -14.22
C ILE A 173 23.48 7.97 -14.01
N GLY A 174 23.27 7.10 -13.01
CA GLY A 174 24.22 6.07 -12.61
C GLY A 174 25.58 6.62 -12.14
N MET A 175 26.55 5.72 -11.96
CA MET A 175 27.88 6.09 -11.40
C MET A 175 29.07 5.69 -12.29
N LEU A 176 28.88 4.71 -13.19
CA LEU A 176 29.94 4.10 -13.99
C LEU A 176 30.05 4.71 -15.40
N SER A 177 29.93 6.04 -15.48
CA SER A 177 30.01 6.80 -16.74
C SER A 177 30.93 8.02 -16.63
N ARG A 178 31.25 8.47 -15.42
CA ARG A 178 32.19 9.58 -15.17
C ARG A 178 33.57 9.01 -14.89
N TRP A 179 34.59 9.51 -15.57
CA TRP A 179 35.96 9.06 -15.41
C TRP A 179 36.92 10.22 -15.69
N LYS A 180 38.20 10.04 -15.33
CA LYS A 180 39.28 10.98 -15.63
C LYS A 180 40.56 10.22 -15.90
N TRP A 181 41.49 10.82 -16.62
CA TRP A 181 42.84 10.25 -16.76
C TRP A 181 43.53 10.12 -15.39
N PRO A 182 44.34 9.07 -15.18
CA PRO A 182 45.14 8.97 -13.97
C PRO A 182 46.21 10.06 -13.97
N ASP A 183 46.50 10.57 -12.77
CA ASP A 183 47.54 11.57 -12.55
C ASP A 183 48.91 10.90 -12.52
N ILE A 184 49.48 10.69 -13.71
CA ILE A 184 50.81 10.09 -13.91
C ILE A 184 51.63 11.07 -14.74
N GLU A 185 52.81 11.44 -14.23
CA GLU A 185 53.74 12.32 -14.94
C GLU A 185 54.02 11.79 -16.35
N GLY A 186 53.95 12.66 -17.36
CA GLY A 186 54.26 12.33 -18.76
C GLY A 186 53.25 11.42 -19.47
N LEU A 187 52.07 11.12 -18.88
CA LEU A 187 51.05 10.26 -19.50
C LEU A 187 50.71 10.65 -20.95
N HIS A 188 50.57 11.96 -21.20
CA HIS A 188 50.22 12.50 -22.52
C HIS A 188 51.43 12.74 -23.44
N ASP A 189 52.66 12.49 -22.96
CA ASP A 189 53.87 12.58 -23.79
C ASP A 189 54.11 11.29 -24.61
N PHE A 190 53.45 10.20 -24.22
CA PHE A 190 53.52 8.90 -24.89
C PHE A 190 53.18 8.99 -26.37
N LYS A 191 54.05 8.47 -27.24
CA LYS A 191 53.87 8.52 -28.71
C LYS A 191 53.13 7.30 -29.28
N GLY A 192 52.94 6.26 -28.47
CA GLY A 192 52.13 5.11 -28.83
C GLY A 192 50.63 5.36 -28.64
N GLU A 193 49.84 4.30 -28.74
CA GLU A 193 48.39 4.37 -28.62
C GLU A 193 47.96 4.41 -27.15
N LEU A 194 47.35 5.52 -26.72
CA LEU A 194 46.85 5.69 -25.35
C LEU A 194 45.33 5.56 -25.30
N ARG A 195 44.80 4.69 -24.43
CA ARG A 195 43.36 4.46 -24.22
C ARG A 195 42.98 4.46 -22.75
N HIS A 196 41.74 4.82 -22.46
CA HIS A 196 41.10 4.60 -21.15
C HIS A 196 39.95 3.61 -21.29
N SER A 197 39.74 2.71 -20.32
CA SER A 197 38.70 1.68 -20.41
C SER A 197 37.29 2.27 -20.56
N ALA A 198 37.02 3.39 -19.90
CA ALA A 198 35.73 4.09 -19.94
C ALA A 198 35.51 4.97 -21.19
N ALA A 199 36.50 5.09 -22.06
CA ALA A 199 36.38 5.74 -23.37
C ALA A 199 37.00 4.86 -24.46
N PHE A 200 36.85 3.55 -24.29
CA PHE A 200 37.20 2.59 -25.32
C PHE A 200 36.12 2.66 -26.39
N GLU A 201 36.40 3.30 -27.51
CA GLU A 201 35.49 3.46 -28.64
C GLU A 201 35.85 2.45 -29.75
N PRO A 202 35.23 1.26 -29.79
CA PRO A 202 35.46 0.33 -30.87
C PRO A 202 34.51 0.59 -32.05
N HIS A 203 33.31 1.14 -31.82
CA HIS A 203 32.26 1.25 -32.83
C HIS A 203 32.69 2.10 -34.05
N PRO A 204 32.42 1.66 -35.30
CA PRO A 204 31.60 0.51 -35.69
C PRO A 204 32.29 -0.85 -35.62
N LYS A 205 33.58 -0.89 -35.26
CA LYS A 205 34.33 -2.13 -35.06
C LYS A 205 34.00 -2.78 -33.71
N THR A 206 34.33 -4.04 -33.60
CA THR A 206 34.44 -4.80 -32.35
C THR A 206 35.77 -4.49 -31.67
N TRP A 207 35.87 -4.72 -30.36
CA TRP A 207 37.15 -4.54 -29.68
C TRP A 207 38.24 -5.49 -30.23
N GLN A 208 37.84 -6.65 -30.77
CA GLN A 208 38.73 -7.61 -31.41
C GLN A 208 39.38 -7.03 -32.66
N GLU A 209 38.61 -6.34 -33.51
CA GLU A 209 39.12 -5.67 -34.71
C GLU A 209 39.97 -4.45 -34.37
N VAL A 210 39.71 -3.77 -33.24
CA VAL A 210 40.59 -2.71 -32.72
C VAL A 210 41.93 -3.30 -32.26
N ALA A 211 41.91 -4.48 -31.64
CA ALA A 211 43.10 -5.15 -31.13
C ALA A 211 43.87 -5.96 -32.19
N GLU A 212 43.31 -6.20 -33.38
CA GLU A 212 43.96 -6.96 -34.45
C GLU A 212 45.36 -6.43 -34.84
N PRO A 213 45.58 -5.10 -34.97
CA PRO A 213 46.93 -4.56 -35.22
C PRO A 213 47.92 -4.76 -34.05
N TRP A 214 47.44 -5.16 -32.87
CA TRP A 214 48.27 -5.36 -31.67
C TRP A 214 48.86 -6.77 -31.55
N ALA A 215 48.61 -7.66 -32.52
CA ALA A 215 49.05 -9.05 -32.50
C ALA A 215 50.55 -9.27 -32.26
N ASN A 216 51.39 -8.29 -32.65
CA ASN A 216 52.85 -8.32 -32.45
C ASN A 216 53.35 -7.12 -31.62
N LYS A 217 52.46 -6.50 -30.83
CA LYS A 217 52.72 -5.24 -30.11
C LYS A 217 52.86 -5.45 -28.60
N ASN A 218 53.57 -4.53 -27.96
CA ASN A 218 53.68 -4.46 -26.50
C ASN A 218 52.54 -3.61 -25.93
N VAL A 219 51.66 -4.25 -25.17
CA VAL A 219 50.45 -3.62 -24.61
C VAL A 219 50.53 -3.55 -23.09
N GLY A 220 50.52 -2.34 -22.53
CA GLY A 220 50.46 -2.09 -21.09
C GLY A 220 49.03 -1.87 -20.61
N VAL A 221 48.59 -2.56 -19.56
CA VAL A 221 47.30 -2.33 -18.89
C VAL A 221 47.57 -1.82 -17.48
N ILE A 222 47.03 -0.66 -17.11
CA ILE A 222 47.23 -0.04 -15.78
C ILE A 222 45.97 -0.24 -14.93
N GLY A 223 46.08 -1.05 -13.87
CA GLY A 223 45.02 -1.26 -12.89
C GLY A 223 44.82 -2.74 -12.50
N VAL A 224 44.00 -2.97 -11.47
CA VAL A 224 43.65 -4.33 -10.99
C VAL A 224 42.18 -4.43 -10.55
N GLY A 225 41.36 -3.46 -10.95
CA GLY A 225 39.91 -3.51 -10.75
C GLY A 225 39.23 -4.41 -11.80
N SER A 226 37.90 -4.52 -11.72
CA SER A 226 37.13 -5.41 -12.61
C SER A 226 37.37 -5.15 -14.10
N SER A 227 37.52 -3.89 -14.52
CA SER A 227 37.86 -3.56 -15.90
C SER A 227 39.24 -4.08 -16.32
N ALA A 228 40.26 -3.94 -15.47
CA ALA A 228 41.60 -4.43 -15.79
C ALA A 228 41.62 -5.97 -15.87
N ILE A 229 40.97 -6.64 -14.92
CA ILE A 229 40.84 -8.11 -14.90
C ILE A 229 40.22 -8.62 -16.20
N GLN A 230 39.11 -8.01 -16.64
CA GLN A 230 38.43 -8.39 -17.88
C GLN A 230 39.28 -8.09 -19.13
N ILE A 231 39.94 -6.92 -19.19
CA ILE A 231 40.77 -6.51 -20.33
C ILE A 231 41.98 -7.43 -20.49
N VAL A 232 42.69 -7.73 -19.40
CA VAL A 232 43.88 -8.60 -19.42
C VAL A 232 43.51 -10.00 -19.91
N SER A 233 42.43 -10.59 -19.38
CA SER A 233 41.96 -11.91 -19.82
C SER A 233 41.58 -11.94 -21.30
N ALA A 234 40.93 -10.87 -21.79
CA ALA A 234 40.45 -10.81 -23.17
C ALA A 234 41.58 -10.53 -24.18
N LEU A 235 42.56 -9.69 -23.82
CA LEU A 235 43.64 -9.27 -24.73
C LEU A 235 44.82 -10.25 -24.76
N GLN A 236 45.11 -10.98 -23.66
CA GLN A 236 46.27 -11.88 -23.59
C GLN A 236 46.44 -12.80 -24.83
N PRO A 237 45.40 -13.49 -25.35
CA PRO A 237 45.56 -14.38 -26.50
C PRO A 237 45.61 -13.64 -27.85
N LYS A 238 45.56 -12.30 -27.87
CA LYS A 238 45.41 -11.47 -29.08
C LYS A 238 46.56 -10.51 -29.32
N VAL A 239 47.50 -10.37 -28.38
CA VAL A 239 48.59 -9.39 -28.45
C VAL A 239 49.95 -10.05 -28.32
N GLY A 240 50.99 -9.38 -28.85
CA GLY A 240 52.35 -9.92 -28.89
C GLY A 240 52.93 -10.11 -27.49
N HIS A 241 52.86 -9.05 -26.68
CA HIS A 241 53.26 -9.07 -25.28
C HIS A 241 52.35 -8.16 -24.46
N LEU A 242 51.91 -8.61 -23.28
CA LEU A 242 51.03 -7.86 -22.39
C LEU A 242 51.69 -7.63 -21.04
N THR A 243 51.71 -6.38 -20.57
CA THR A 243 52.18 -6.06 -19.21
C THR A 243 51.03 -5.50 -18.40
N ASN A 244 50.71 -6.14 -17.27
CA ASN A 244 49.74 -5.62 -16.33
C ASN A 244 50.44 -4.88 -15.18
N TYR A 245 50.23 -3.58 -15.08
CA TYR A 245 50.72 -2.73 -13.99
C TYR A 245 49.72 -2.71 -12.84
N SER A 246 50.01 -3.50 -11.82
CA SER A 246 49.13 -3.72 -10.67
C SER A 246 49.78 -3.24 -9.38
N ARG A 247 49.56 -1.97 -9.03
CA ARG A 247 49.99 -1.42 -7.73
C ARG A 247 49.24 -2.03 -6.53
N GLY A 248 48.02 -2.51 -6.74
CA GLY A 248 47.14 -3.02 -5.69
C GLY A 248 47.00 -4.54 -5.71
N LYS A 249 46.53 -5.09 -4.60
CA LYS A 249 46.11 -6.49 -4.48
C LYS A 249 44.58 -6.61 -4.62
N THR A 250 44.05 -7.77 -5.03
CA THR A 250 42.59 -7.99 -5.11
C THR A 250 42.20 -9.44 -4.86
N TRP A 251 41.05 -9.64 -4.20
CA TRP A 251 40.44 -10.96 -4.06
C TRP A 251 39.72 -11.35 -5.35
N LEU A 252 40.02 -12.54 -5.87
CA LEU A 252 39.27 -13.14 -6.97
C LEU A 252 38.42 -14.27 -6.42
N ALA A 253 37.20 -14.37 -6.92
CA ALA A 253 36.29 -15.42 -6.54
C ALA A 253 36.20 -16.49 -7.63
N PRO A 254 36.19 -17.80 -7.27
CA PRO A 254 35.72 -18.82 -8.21
C PRO A 254 34.24 -18.56 -8.53
N PRO A 255 33.73 -19.00 -9.70
CA PRO A 255 32.32 -18.84 -10.04
C PRO A 255 31.40 -19.60 -9.06
N PHE A 256 30.89 -18.91 -8.03
CA PHE A 256 30.14 -19.50 -6.92
C PHE A 256 28.89 -20.29 -7.33
N VAL A 257 28.24 -19.95 -8.44
CA VAL A 257 26.96 -20.57 -8.86
C VAL A 257 27.16 -21.70 -9.88
N ARG A 258 28.39 -21.95 -10.35
CA ARG A 258 28.69 -22.97 -11.36
C ARG A 258 28.26 -24.37 -10.92
N GLN A 259 28.42 -24.69 -9.64
CA GLN A 259 28.05 -25.99 -9.10
C GLN A 259 26.53 -26.19 -9.04
N ILE A 260 25.76 -25.14 -8.67
CA ILE A 260 24.30 -25.19 -8.67
C ILE A 260 23.80 -25.43 -10.09
N MET A 261 24.36 -24.73 -11.08
CA MET A 261 24.04 -24.93 -12.50
C MET A 261 24.39 -26.35 -12.98
N VAL A 262 25.55 -26.89 -12.61
CA VAL A 262 25.94 -28.28 -12.96
C VAL A 262 24.97 -29.29 -12.34
N LYS A 263 24.55 -29.08 -11.08
CA LYS A 263 23.56 -29.91 -10.38
C LYS A 263 22.17 -29.82 -11.03
N MET A 264 21.70 -28.62 -11.36
CA MET A 264 20.36 -28.42 -11.95
C MET A 264 20.26 -28.88 -13.41
N LEU A 265 21.37 -28.90 -14.15
CA LEU A 265 21.41 -29.33 -15.56
C LEU A 265 21.84 -30.79 -15.74
N GLU A 266 21.94 -31.56 -14.65
CA GLU A 266 22.29 -33.00 -14.65
C GLU A 266 23.55 -33.32 -15.50
N ARG A 267 24.54 -32.41 -15.52
CA ARG A 267 25.75 -32.62 -16.31
C ARG A 267 26.68 -33.59 -15.59
N ASP A 268 26.70 -34.84 -16.05
CA ASP A 268 27.64 -35.89 -15.62
C ASP A 268 29.09 -35.48 -15.90
N GLY A 269 29.78 -34.96 -14.89
CA GLY A 269 31.22 -34.68 -14.96
C GLY A 269 31.66 -33.35 -14.35
N ALA A 270 31.59 -33.24 -13.03
CA ALA A 270 32.34 -32.22 -12.27
C ALA A 270 33.25 -32.89 -11.24
N ARG A 271 34.38 -33.46 -11.69
CA ARG A 271 35.51 -33.68 -10.78
C ARG A 271 36.20 -32.33 -10.57
N GLY A 272 35.92 -31.68 -9.44
CA GLY A 272 36.78 -30.66 -8.82
C GLY A 272 36.10 -29.38 -8.33
N GLY A 273 35.91 -29.28 -7.00
CA GLY A 273 35.93 -28.02 -6.22
C GLY A 273 34.61 -27.53 -5.62
N LEU A 274 34.56 -27.55 -4.26
CA LEU A 274 33.62 -26.99 -3.25
C LEU A 274 32.13 -27.40 -3.27
N ASP A 275 31.85 -28.71 -3.31
CA ASP A 275 30.53 -29.21 -2.93
C ASP A 275 30.18 -28.80 -1.49
N ASP A 276 29.06 -28.07 -1.36
CA ASP A 276 28.38 -27.56 -0.16
C ASP A 276 28.68 -26.10 0.22
N LEU A 277 28.09 -25.17 -0.55
CA LEU A 277 28.07 -23.73 -0.30
C LEU A 277 27.08 -23.29 0.81
N HIS A 278 26.93 -24.08 1.88
CA HIS A 278 26.18 -23.71 3.08
C HIS A 278 27.05 -23.90 4.32
N PHE A 279 27.64 -22.81 4.83
CA PHE A 279 28.22 -22.82 6.17
C PHE A 279 27.13 -23.09 7.20
N SER A 280 27.28 -24.17 7.96
CA SER A 280 26.48 -24.44 9.15
C SER A 280 26.61 -23.30 10.16
N SER A 281 25.64 -23.18 11.07
CA SER A 281 25.67 -22.18 12.15
C SER A 281 26.95 -22.28 12.99
N GLU A 282 27.49 -23.50 13.13
CA GLU A 282 28.73 -23.77 13.86
C GLU A 282 29.98 -23.35 13.07
N GLU A 283 30.02 -23.57 11.75
CA GLU A 283 31.10 -23.07 10.88
C GLU A 283 31.10 -21.55 10.76
N LYS A 284 29.93 -20.91 10.77
CA LYS A 284 29.82 -19.43 10.82
C LYS A 284 30.35 -18.87 12.13
N GLU A 285 29.99 -19.48 13.25
CA GLU A 285 30.48 -19.06 14.58
C GLU A 285 31.98 -19.32 14.73
N ARG A 286 32.50 -20.41 14.15
CA ARG A 286 33.94 -20.69 14.06
C ARG A 286 34.67 -19.71 13.14
N LEU A 287 34.19 -19.43 11.93
CA LEU A 287 34.80 -18.42 11.05
C LEU A 287 34.88 -17.03 11.71
N LYS A 288 33.93 -16.71 12.60
CA LYS A 288 33.88 -15.45 13.35
C LYS A 288 34.82 -15.41 14.55
N ASN A 289 34.91 -16.50 15.33
CA ASN A 289 35.59 -16.51 16.64
C ASN A 289 36.88 -17.34 16.69
N ASP A 290 37.20 -18.10 15.64
CA ASP A 290 38.39 -18.97 15.52
C ASP A 290 39.29 -18.44 14.38
N PRO A 291 40.30 -17.61 14.72
CA PRO A 291 41.25 -17.07 13.75
C PRO A 291 42.04 -18.14 13.00
N GLU A 292 42.24 -19.34 13.57
CA GLU A 292 42.92 -20.46 12.91
C GLU A 292 42.03 -21.10 11.86
N PHE A 293 40.73 -21.28 12.12
CA PHE A 293 39.77 -21.77 11.12
C PHE A 293 39.54 -20.75 9.98
N ALA A 294 39.44 -19.46 10.30
CA ALA A 294 39.40 -18.40 9.28
C ALA A 294 40.68 -18.36 8.44
N ARG A 295 41.84 -18.64 9.05
CA ARG A 295 43.12 -18.82 8.36
C ARG A 295 43.10 -20.07 7.48
N GLU A 296 42.57 -21.21 7.93
CA GLU A 296 42.48 -22.44 7.13
C GLU A 296 41.54 -22.30 5.93
N PHE A 297 40.37 -21.67 6.10
CA PHE A 297 39.46 -21.35 5.01
C PHE A 297 40.11 -20.41 3.99
N ARG A 298 40.86 -19.41 4.47
CA ARG A 298 41.72 -18.57 3.63
C ARG A 298 42.77 -19.40 2.90
N CYS A 299 43.46 -20.32 3.59
CA CYS A 299 44.43 -21.23 2.99
C CYS A 299 43.82 -22.14 1.91
N ALA A 300 42.54 -22.51 2.01
CA ALA A 300 41.85 -23.29 0.98
C ALA A 300 41.56 -22.47 -0.28
N ILE A 301 41.11 -21.22 -0.13
CA ILE A 301 40.98 -20.28 -1.26
C ILE A 301 42.35 -19.97 -1.87
N GLU A 302 43.37 -19.78 -1.04
CA GLU A 302 44.77 -19.60 -1.46
C GLU A 302 45.30 -20.84 -2.18
N ALA A 303 44.96 -22.06 -1.75
CA ALA A 303 45.40 -23.30 -2.39
C ALA A 303 44.86 -23.44 -3.82
N GLU A 304 43.59 -23.07 -4.08
CA GLU A 304 43.02 -23.06 -5.43
C GLU A 304 43.69 -21.99 -6.32
N HIS A 305 43.96 -20.79 -5.76
CA HIS A 305 44.71 -19.74 -6.47
C HIS A 305 46.14 -20.20 -6.79
N ASN A 306 46.82 -20.78 -5.81
CA ASN A 306 48.19 -21.28 -5.93
C ASN A 306 48.27 -22.43 -6.94
N GLN A 307 47.24 -23.27 -7.05
CA GLN A 307 47.16 -24.30 -8.08
C GLN A 307 47.13 -23.69 -9.48
N LYS A 308 46.34 -22.64 -9.70
CA LYS A 308 46.28 -21.93 -11.00
C LYS A 308 47.53 -21.12 -11.28
N LEU A 309 48.18 -20.60 -10.24
CA LEU A 309 49.41 -19.82 -10.33
C LEU A 309 50.69 -20.67 -10.34
N ALA A 310 50.58 -22.01 -10.35
CA ALA A 310 51.72 -22.92 -10.20
C ALA A 310 52.87 -22.66 -11.20
N LYS A 311 52.57 -22.15 -12.40
CA LYS A 311 53.58 -21.78 -13.41
C LYS A 311 54.38 -20.51 -13.05
N LYS A 312 53.80 -19.59 -12.28
CA LYS A 312 54.44 -18.34 -11.81
C LYS A 312 54.03 -18.06 -10.34
N PRO A 313 54.53 -18.85 -9.37
CA PRO A 313 54.03 -18.82 -7.99
C PRO A 313 54.24 -17.48 -7.27
N TRP A 314 55.28 -16.71 -7.64
CA TRP A 314 55.56 -15.37 -7.10
C TRP A 314 54.44 -14.35 -7.36
N ILE A 315 53.56 -14.61 -8.34
CA ILE A 315 52.38 -13.78 -8.61
C ILE A 315 51.42 -13.79 -7.41
N ALA A 316 51.31 -14.91 -6.70
CA ALA A 316 50.44 -15.04 -5.53
C ALA A 316 50.83 -14.03 -4.43
N GLU A 317 52.13 -13.88 -4.17
CA GLU A 317 52.67 -12.94 -3.17
C GLU A 317 52.29 -11.47 -3.48
N ASN A 318 52.14 -11.15 -4.76
CA ASN A 318 51.83 -9.82 -5.26
C ASN A 318 50.32 -9.59 -5.50
N LEU A 319 49.50 -10.64 -5.57
CA LEU A 319 48.07 -10.56 -5.88
C LEU A 319 47.16 -10.78 -4.66
N ILE A 320 47.55 -11.62 -3.70
CA ILE A 320 46.75 -11.96 -2.51
C ILE A 320 46.74 -10.78 -1.52
N PRO A 321 45.57 -10.16 -1.26
CA PRO A 321 45.44 -9.03 -0.34
C PRO A 321 45.77 -9.34 1.12
N ASP A 322 46.22 -8.31 1.82
CA ASP A 322 46.29 -8.23 3.28
C ASP A 322 45.00 -7.68 3.92
N PHE A 323 44.13 -7.06 3.13
CA PHE A 323 42.81 -6.58 3.56
C PHE A 323 41.73 -7.68 3.56
N PRO A 324 40.65 -7.54 4.37
CA PRO A 324 39.63 -8.57 4.52
C PRO A 324 38.92 -8.98 3.23
N VAL A 325 38.52 -10.26 3.14
CA VAL A 325 37.69 -10.77 2.04
C VAL A 325 36.34 -10.03 2.06
N SER A 326 35.79 -9.73 0.87
CA SER A 326 34.50 -9.06 0.70
C SER A 326 34.41 -7.58 1.14
N CYS A 327 35.49 -6.93 1.58
CA CYS A 327 35.52 -5.46 1.77
C CYS A 327 35.31 -4.67 0.45
N ARG A 328 35.48 -5.37 -0.68
CA ARG A 328 35.08 -4.97 -2.04
C ARG A 328 34.17 -6.06 -2.62
N ARG A 329 33.35 -5.72 -3.61
CA ARG A 329 32.57 -6.71 -4.38
C ARG A 329 33.52 -7.73 -4.98
N LEU A 330 33.28 -9.00 -4.69
CA LEU A 330 34.05 -10.11 -5.27
C LEU A 330 33.84 -10.10 -6.79
N THR A 331 34.93 -10.03 -7.54
CA THR A 331 34.88 -10.01 -9.00
C THR A 331 35.16 -11.43 -9.52
N PRO A 332 34.25 -12.02 -10.31
CA PRO A 332 34.56 -13.22 -11.09
C PRO A 332 35.66 -12.87 -12.10
N GLY A 333 36.79 -13.59 -12.06
CA GLY A 333 37.94 -13.35 -12.95
C GLY A 333 38.27 -14.53 -13.86
N PRO A 334 37.33 -15.07 -14.66
CA PRO A 334 37.61 -16.21 -15.52
C PRO A 334 38.74 -15.88 -16.51
N GLY A 335 39.75 -16.75 -16.58
CA GLY A 335 40.89 -16.59 -17.48
C GLY A 335 41.97 -15.61 -17.02
N TYR A 336 41.78 -14.88 -15.93
CA TYR A 336 42.73 -13.84 -15.53
C TYR A 336 44.01 -14.41 -14.91
N LEU A 337 43.87 -15.38 -14.00
CA LEU A 337 45.03 -16.06 -13.41
C LEU A 337 45.79 -16.86 -14.47
N GLU A 338 45.07 -17.48 -15.39
CA GLU A 338 45.61 -18.21 -16.54
C GLU A 338 46.37 -17.27 -17.49
N ALA A 339 45.83 -16.07 -17.76
CA ALA A 339 46.49 -15.03 -18.55
C ALA A 339 47.79 -14.57 -17.88
N LEU A 340 47.79 -14.26 -16.58
CA LEU A 340 49.00 -13.83 -15.86
C LEU A 340 50.12 -14.89 -15.89
N CYS A 341 49.76 -16.17 -15.91
CA CYS A 341 50.71 -17.28 -16.01
C CYS A 341 51.19 -17.58 -17.44
N SER A 342 50.63 -16.93 -18.46
CA SER A 342 51.03 -17.12 -19.85
C SER A 342 52.41 -16.52 -20.13
N ASP A 343 53.14 -17.09 -21.09
CA ASP A 343 54.55 -16.72 -21.33
C ASP A 343 54.72 -15.31 -21.92
N ASN A 344 53.68 -14.79 -22.58
CA ASN A 344 53.65 -13.44 -23.15
C ASN A 344 53.08 -12.37 -22.20
N VAL A 345 52.96 -12.67 -20.89
CA VAL A 345 52.38 -11.74 -19.91
C VAL A 345 53.33 -11.46 -18.74
N ASP A 346 53.56 -10.18 -18.47
CA ASP A 346 54.25 -9.71 -17.28
C ASP A 346 53.28 -9.07 -16.28
N LEU A 347 53.50 -9.33 -14.99
CA LEU A 347 52.84 -8.62 -13.89
C LEU A 347 53.87 -7.71 -13.22
N VAL A 348 53.63 -6.40 -13.24
CA VAL A 348 54.51 -5.41 -12.63
C VAL A 348 53.80 -4.79 -11.41
N SER A 349 54.33 -5.06 -10.22
CA SER A 349 53.81 -4.52 -8.96
C SER A 349 54.51 -3.23 -8.51
N ALA A 350 55.66 -2.90 -9.10
CA ALA A 350 56.38 -1.67 -8.82
C ALA A 350 55.53 -0.43 -9.22
N PRO A 351 55.48 0.62 -8.38
CA PRO A 351 54.78 1.85 -8.75
C PRO A 351 55.34 2.47 -10.04
N ILE A 352 54.45 2.99 -10.87
CA ILE A 352 54.83 3.79 -12.05
C ILE A 352 55.37 5.14 -11.55
N LYS A 353 56.56 5.51 -12.00
CA LYS A 353 57.18 6.81 -11.74
C LYS A 353 56.66 7.85 -12.72
N ARG A 354 56.72 7.53 -14.01
CA ARG A 354 56.20 8.37 -15.11
C ARG A 354 55.99 7.55 -16.37
N ILE A 355 55.27 8.12 -17.33
CA ILE A 355 55.23 7.65 -18.71
C ILE A 355 56.18 8.52 -19.53
N THR A 356 56.97 7.88 -20.38
CA THR A 356 57.90 8.52 -21.31
C THR A 356 57.31 8.48 -22.72
N GLU A 357 57.94 9.15 -23.68
CA GLU A 357 57.55 9.08 -25.09
C GLU A 357 57.45 7.65 -25.65
N LYS A 358 58.21 6.71 -25.09
CA LYS A 358 58.33 5.32 -25.58
C LYS A 358 57.66 4.25 -24.72
N GLY A 359 57.22 4.57 -23.51
CA GLY A 359 56.68 3.55 -22.59
C GLY A 359 56.75 3.93 -21.11
N VAL A 360 56.71 2.94 -20.24
CA VAL A 360 56.51 3.11 -18.79
C VAL A 360 57.83 3.03 -18.03
N GLU A 361 58.11 4.02 -17.18
CA GLU A 361 59.21 3.99 -16.21
C GLU A 361 58.67 3.73 -14.80
N THR A 362 59.15 2.69 -14.13
CA THR A 362 58.79 2.36 -12.75
C THR A 362 59.79 2.93 -11.74
N VAL A 363 59.37 3.07 -10.48
CA VAL A 363 60.19 3.67 -9.41
C VAL A 363 61.47 2.87 -9.11
N ASP A 364 61.48 1.57 -9.38
CA ASP A 364 62.66 0.70 -9.28
C ASP A 364 63.66 0.87 -10.45
N GLY A 365 63.43 1.84 -11.34
CA GLY A 365 64.34 2.23 -12.42
C GLY A 365 64.22 1.39 -13.69
N LYS A 366 63.23 0.50 -13.79
CA LYS A 366 62.98 -0.25 -15.03
C LYS A 366 62.18 0.60 -16.02
N HIS A 367 62.53 0.47 -17.29
CA HIS A 367 61.81 1.06 -18.40
C HIS A 367 61.35 -0.04 -19.34
N GLN A 368 60.06 -0.04 -19.68
CA GLN A 368 59.46 -0.98 -20.61
C GLN A 368 58.85 -0.21 -21.78
N GLU A 369 59.34 -0.48 -22.99
CA GLU A 369 58.80 0.09 -24.22
C GLU A 369 57.40 -0.48 -24.49
N MET A 370 56.45 0.40 -24.75
CA MET A 370 55.05 0.06 -25.01
C MET A 370 54.63 0.66 -26.35
N ASP A 371 53.87 -0.10 -27.12
CA ASP A 371 53.17 0.41 -28.30
C ASP A 371 51.79 0.94 -27.92
N VAL A 372 51.14 0.33 -26.92
CA VAL A 372 49.78 0.65 -26.49
C VAL A 372 49.73 0.71 -24.96
N ILE A 373 49.06 1.71 -24.39
CA ILE A 373 48.79 1.80 -22.95
C ILE A 373 47.29 1.96 -22.73
N ILE A 374 46.71 1.07 -21.92
CA ILE A 374 45.29 1.08 -21.54
C ILE A 374 45.17 1.38 -20.04
N CYS A 375 44.61 2.54 -19.71
CA CYS A 375 44.30 2.93 -18.34
C CYS A 375 42.95 2.34 -17.91
N ALA A 376 42.96 1.37 -17.00
CA ALA A 376 41.77 0.75 -16.41
C ALA A 376 41.61 1.19 -14.95
N THR A 377 41.62 2.51 -14.73
CA THR A 377 41.79 3.12 -13.40
C THR A 377 40.50 3.39 -12.63
N GLY A 378 39.34 3.14 -13.24
CA GLY A 378 38.02 3.21 -12.59
C GLY A 378 37.21 4.46 -12.95
N TYR A 379 36.23 4.78 -12.11
CA TYR A 379 35.25 5.85 -12.33
C TYR A 379 35.21 6.84 -11.16
N ASP A 380 34.65 8.02 -11.39
CA ASP A 380 34.39 9.01 -10.35
C ASP A 380 33.17 8.62 -9.49
N THR A 381 33.47 8.24 -8.25
CA THR A 381 32.53 7.79 -7.22
C THR A 381 32.36 8.81 -6.08
N SER A 382 32.74 10.07 -6.33
CA SER A 382 32.64 11.16 -5.34
C SER A 382 31.21 11.64 -5.07
N TYR A 383 30.25 11.23 -5.89
CA TYR A 383 28.89 11.79 -5.95
C TYR A 383 28.84 13.29 -6.28
N GLN A 384 29.95 13.90 -6.72
CA GLN A 384 29.95 15.28 -7.22
C GLN A 384 29.50 15.30 -8.69
N LEU A 385 28.33 15.88 -8.95
CA LEU A 385 27.75 16.00 -10.28
C LEU A 385 28.52 17.00 -11.13
N PRO A 386 28.69 16.76 -12.45
CA PRO A 386 29.40 17.68 -13.34
C PRO A 386 28.60 18.95 -13.68
N PHE A 387 27.37 19.05 -13.19
CA PHE A 387 26.48 20.19 -13.35
C PHE A 387 25.80 20.53 -12.02
N GLN A 388 25.23 21.73 -11.94
CA GLN A 388 24.55 22.20 -10.74
C GLN A 388 23.10 21.74 -10.71
N ILE A 389 22.66 21.27 -9.54
CA ILE A 389 21.25 21.05 -9.24
C ILE A 389 20.92 21.90 -8.02
N ILE A 390 20.06 22.90 -8.20
CA ILE A 390 19.76 23.92 -7.21
C ILE A 390 18.39 23.63 -6.58
N GLY A 391 18.38 23.36 -5.28
CA GLY A 391 17.16 23.11 -4.50
C GLY A 391 16.38 24.38 -4.17
N LYS A 392 15.31 24.22 -3.38
CA LYS A 392 14.33 25.29 -3.06
C LYS A 392 14.95 26.52 -2.38
N ASP A 393 16.00 26.32 -1.59
CA ASP A 393 16.67 27.37 -0.81
C ASP A 393 17.88 27.96 -1.57
N GLY A 394 18.00 27.71 -2.88
CA GLY A 394 19.15 28.14 -3.69
C GLY A 394 20.44 27.34 -3.45
N THR A 395 20.37 26.24 -2.69
CA THR A 395 21.52 25.39 -2.37
C THR A 395 21.80 24.40 -3.50
N ASP A 396 23.04 24.35 -3.98
CA ASP A 396 23.51 23.31 -4.91
C ASP A 396 23.68 21.97 -4.19
N ILE A 397 23.19 20.87 -4.77
CA ILE A 397 23.30 19.52 -4.21
C ILE A 397 24.75 19.12 -3.96
N ASN A 398 25.67 19.55 -4.82
CA ASN A 398 27.10 19.29 -4.67
C ASN A 398 27.66 19.94 -3.40
N ALA A 399 27.17 21.13 -3.06
CA ALA A 399 27.55 21.83 -1.83
C ALA A 399 26.91 21.15 -0.60
N LYS A 400 25.64 20.73 -0.70
CA LYS A 400 24.93 20.00 0.37
C LYS A 400 25.61 18.67 0.72
N TRP A 401 26.13 17.96 -0.28
CA TRP A 401 26.84 16.69 -0.11
C TRP A 401 28.30 16.81 0.36
N LYS A 402 28.72 17.98 0.85
CA LYS A 402 30.03 18.14 1.51
C LYS A 402 29.87 18.09 3.03
N PRO A 403 30.72 17.34 3.76
CA PRO A 403 31.88 16.58 3.29
C PRO A 403 31.56 15.19 2.71
N HIS A 404 30.35 14.69 2.89
CA HIS A 404 29.88 13.41 2.33
C HIS A 404 28.41 13.52 1.90
N PRO A 405 27.97 12.76 0.89
CA PRO A 405 26.58 12.79 0.46
C PRO A 405 25.66 12.16 1.51
N THR A 406 24.44 12.71 1.62
CA THR A 406 23.36 12.21 2.48
C THR A 406 22.07 12.13 1.67
N SER A 407 21.22 11.17 2.00
CA SER A 407 19.95 10.92 1.32
C SER A 407 18.96 10.30 2.31
N TYR A 408 17.68 10.29 1.95
CA TYR A 408 16.67 9.46 2.62
C TYR A 408 16.47 8.17 1.83
N LEU A 409 16.79 7.03 2.44
CA LEU A 409 16.65 5.68 1.86
C LEU A 409 17.19 5.57 0.42
N SER A 410 18.24 6.34 0.08
CA SER A 410 18.81 6.44 -1.27
C SER A 410 17.92 7.03 -2.38
N VAL A 411 16.70 7.49 -2.06
CA VAL A 411 15.70 7.91 -3.06
C VAL A 411 15.42 9.41 -3.10
N ALA A 412 15.65 10.15 -2.02
CA ALA A 412 15.33 11.59 -1.94
C ALA A 412 16.36 12.38 -1.12
N VAL A 413 16.36 13.71 -1.26
CA VAL A 413 17.22 14.64 -0.51
C VAL A 413 16.38 15.81 0.00
N ASP A 414 16.55 16.21 1.26
CA ASP A 414 15.83 17.34 1.84
C ASP A 414 16.27 18.67 1.20
N GLY A 415 15.34 19.59 0.95
CA GLY A 415 15.57 20.81 0.18
C GLY A 415 15.45 20.66 -1.34
N PHE A 416 15.15 19.45 -1.85
CA PHE A 416 14.98 19.15 -3.28
C PHE A 416 13.59 18.53 -3.54
N PRO A 417 12.51 19.32 -3.50
CA PRO A 417 11.15 18.81 -3.64
C PRO A 417 10.92 18.17 -5.02
N ASN A 418 10.05 17.16 -5.09
CA ASN A 418 9.70 16.43 -6.32
C ASN A 418 10.89 15.81 -7.08
N MET A 419 12.08 15.75 -6.47
CA MET A 419 13.26 15.14 -7.06
C MET A 419 13.49 13.77 -6.43
N PHE A 420 13.53 12.72 -7.25
CA PHE A 420 13.82 11.36 -6.82
C PHE A 420 15.03 10.79 -7.55
N MET A 421 15.75 9.89 -6.89
CA MET A 421 16.98 9.29 -7.40
C MET A 421 16.83 7.79 -7.54
N SER A 422 17.35 7.25 -8.64
CA SER A 422 17.73 5.85 -8.75
C SER A 422 19.24 5.76 -8.65
N LEU A 423 19.72 4.83 -7.82
CA LEU A 423 21.12 4.67 -7.47
C LEU A 423 21.77 5.91 -6.82
N GLY A 424 21.04 6.55 -5.90
CA GLY A 424 21.56 7.66 -5.08
C GLY A 424 22.65 7.23 -4.08
N PRO A 425 23.12 8.16 -3.23
CA PRO A 425 24.02 7.81 -2.12
C PRO A 425 23.44 6.69 -1.26
N ASN A 426 24.29 5.72 -0.91
CA ASN A 426 23.97 4.52 -0.14
C ASN A 426 22.99 3.53 -0.82
N SER A 427 22.97 3.48 -2.15
CA SER A 427 22.05 2.60 -2.89
C SER A 427 22.62 1.27 -3.37
N VAL A 428 23.95 1.16 -3.53
CA VAL A 428 24.53 0.01 -4.26
C VAL A 428 24.65 -1.18 -3.32
N ILE A 429 24.66 -2.39 -3.86
CA ILE A 429 24.70 -3.63 -3.06
C ILE A 429 26.06 -4.33 -3.17
N SER A 430 26.50 -4.92 -2.07
CA SER A 430 27.66 -5.81 -2.04
C SER A 430 27.29 -7.26 -2.43
N THR A 431 26.04 -7.66 -2.21
CA THR A 431 25.54 -9.03 -2.42
C THR A 431 24.18 -9.03 -3.13
N GLY A 432 24.00 -9.94 -4.09
CA GLY A 432 22.79 -10.04 -4.92
C GLY A 432 22.83 -9.19 -6.20
N THR A 433 21.66 -9.10 -6.85
CA THR A 433 21.41 -8.36 -8.10
C THR A 433 20.84 -6.97 -7.81
N LEU A 434 21.36 -5.95 -8.52
CA LEU A 434 21.02 -4.54 -8.28
C LEU A 434 19.67 -4.17 -8.94
N VAL A 435 19.25 -4.92 -9.96
CA VAL A 435 18.09 -4.58 -10.79
C VAL A 435 16.78 -4.51 -9.97
N PRO A 436 16.46 -5.46 -9.07
CA PRO A 436 15.28 -5.35 -8.22
C PRO A 436 15.29 -4.10 -7.33
N LEU A 437 16.45 -3.68 -6.83
CA LEU A 437 16.52 -2.47 -6.02
C LEU A 437 16.22 -1.21 -6.84
N ILE A 438 16.70 -1.15 -8.09
CA ILE A 438 16.33 -0.09 -9.05
C ILE A 438 14.82 -0.08 -9.29
N GLU A 439 14.19 -1.27 -9.39
CA GLU A 439 12.73 -1.36 -9.57
C GLU A 439 11.95 -0.75 -8.42
N TYR A 440 12.37 -0.99 -7.18
CA TYR A 440 11.73 -0.40 -6.00
C TYR A 440 12.02 1.10 -5.86
N GLN A 441 13.21 1.58 -6.24
CA GLN A 441 13.53 3.02 -6.23
C GLN A 441 12.69 3.79 -7.26
N ILE A 442 12.58 3.30 -8.49
CA ILE A 442 11.71 3.89 -9.51
C ILE A 442 10.23 3.74 -9.12
N GLY A 443 9.84 2.59 -8.58
CA GLY A 443 8.49 2.36 -8.05
C GLY A 443 8.12 3.34 -6.94
N TYR A 444 9.06 3.72 -6.06
CA TYR A 444 8.87 4.74 -5.04
C TYR A 444 8.56 6.11 -5.67
N ALA A 445 9.35 6.51 -6.68
CA ALA A 445 9.14 7.77 -7.39
C ALA A 445 7.79 7.82 -8.12
N VAL A 446 7.37 6.68 -8.72
CA VAL A 446 6.05 6.53 -9.33
C VAL A 446 4.94 6.68 -8.29
N GLN A 447 5.04 6.02 -7.13
CA GLN A 447 4.06 6.15 -6.04
C GLN A 447 3.97 7.60 -5.52
N ALA A 448 5.10 8.28 -5.35
CA ALA A 448 5.13 9.68 -4.93
C ALA A 448 4.50 10.60 -5.99
N THR A 449 4.72 10.33 -7.28
CA THR A 449 4.11 11.08 -8.39
C THR A 449 2.59 10.84 -8.47
N ALA A 450 2.15 9.60 -8.27
CA ALA A 450 0.72 9.27 -8.18
C ALA A 450 0.05 10.00 -7.02
N LYS A 451 0.72 10.09 -5.86
CA LYS A 451 0.25 10.88 -4.72
C LYS A 451 0.18 12.37 -5.04
N LEU A 452 1.22 12.95 -5.66
CA LEU A 452 1.23 14.36 -6.09
C LEU A 452 0.01 14.68 -6.97
N GLN A 453 -0.29 13.81 -7.93
CA GLN A 453 -1.38 13.99 -8.87
C GLN A 453 -2.76 13.79 -8.23
N ARG A 454 -2.95 12.67 -7.50
CA ARG A 454 -4.22 12.33 -6.82
C ARG A 454 -4.62 13.37 -5.79
N GLU A 455 -3.66 13.81 -4.96
CA GLU A 455 -3.91 14.73 -3.85
C GLU A 455 -3.71 16.21 -4.24
N ARG A 456 -3.47 16.47 -5.53
CA ARG A 456 -3.34 17.82 -6.09
C ARG A 456 -2.28 18.65 -5.37
N LEU A 457 -1.15 18.01 -5.12
CA LEU A 457 -0.03 18.59 -4.43
C LEU A 457 0.89 19.29 -5.43
N LYS A 458 1.43 20.43 -5.02
CA LYS A 458 2.47 21.16 -5.73
C LYS A 458 3.83 20.54 -5.47
N SER A 459 4.10 20.16 -4.22
CA SER A 459 5.38 19.60 -3.84
C SER A 459 5.30 18.51 -2.78
N ILE A 460 6.19 17.53 -2.91
CA ILE A 460 6.52 16.51 -1.92
C ILE A 460 8.01 16.61 -1.62
N GLU A 461 8.37 16.82 -0.36
CA GLU A 461 9.75 17.02 0.07
C GLU A 461 10.05 16.18 1.30
N VAL A 462 11.13 15.40 1.28
CA VAL A 462 11.52 14.63 2.45
C VAL A 462 11.97 15.55 3.58
N LYS A 463 11.55 15.23 4.81
CA LYS A 463 11.93 15.97 6.02
C LYS A 463 13.42 15.84 6.30
N ALA A 464 14.06 16.93 6.70
CA ALA A 464 15.48 16.93 7.07
C ALA A 464 15.79 15.97 8.23
N GLU A 465 14.88 15.83 9.19
CA GLU A 465 14.99 14.86 10.28
C GLU A 465 14.90 13.40 9.81
N ALA A 466 14.17 13.09 8.74
CA ALA A 466 14.13 11.74 8.18
C ALA A 466 15.45 11.38 7.46
N VAL A 467 16.06 12.35 6.77
CA VAL A 467 17.41 12.21 6.19
C VAL A 467 18.44 11.98 7.30
N ARG A 468 18.40 12.77 8.39
CA ARG A 468 19.29 12.57 9.54
C ARG A 468 19.11 11.21 10.21
N ASP A 469 17.88 10.75 10.40
CA ASP A 469 17.61 9.46 11.03
C ASP A 469 18.19 8.31 10.18
N PHE A 470 18.15 8.40 8.85
CA PHE A 470 18.84 7.43 7.99
C PHE A 470 20.35 7.54 8.13
N ASP A 471 20.89 8.76 8.14
CA ASP A 471 22.32 9.01 8.32
C ASP A 471 22.86 8.40 9.64
N GLU A 472 22.11 8.55 10.73
CA GLU A 472 22.41 7.94 12.04
C GLU A 472 22.33 6.40 11.98
N TYR A 473 21.38 5.84 11.23
CA TYR A 473 21.28 4.39 11.02
C TYR A 473 22.52 3.85 10.29
N LEU A 474 22.99 4.55 9.24
CA LEU A 474 24.22 4.20 8.51
C LEU A 474 25.45 4.20 9.44
N GLU A 475 25.59 5.23 10.27
CA GLU A 475 26.68 5.36 11.25
C GLU A 475 26.63 4.28 12.34
N ALA A 476 25.45 3.74 12.65
CA ALA A 476 25.31 2.62 13.59
C ALA A 476 25.54 1.24 12.94
N TYR A 477 25.27 1.11 11.63
CA TYR A 477 25.35 -0.14 10.89
C TYR A 477 26.77 -0.45 10.41
N PHE A 478 27.38 0.44 9.61
CA PHE A 478 28.63 0.12 8.89
C PHE A 478 29.84 -0.18 9.76
N PRO A 479 30.06 0.45 10.93
CA PRO A 479 31.20 0.11 11.79
C PRO A 479 31.27 -1.35 12.25
N LYS A 480 30.15 -2.09 12.14
CA LYS A 480 30.07 -3.52 12.49
C LYS A 480 30.34 -4.45 11.31
N THR A 481 30.68 -3.89 10.14
CA THR A 481 30.81 -4.62 8.88
C THR A 481 32.23 -4.57 8.35
N VAL A 482 32.58 -5.56 7.53
CA VAL A 482 33.87 -5.63 6.81
C VAL A 482 34.13 -4.43 5.89
N PHE A 483 33.10 -3.64 5.57
CA PHE A 483 33.22 -2.44 4.74
C PHE A 483 33.91 -1.28 5.48
N ALA A 484 33.89 -1.28 6.82
CA ALA A 484 34.57 -0.29 7.65
C ALA A 484 36.05 -0.62 7.89
N ASP A 485 36.47 -1.86 7.68
CA ASP A 485 37.87 -2.29 7.87
C ASP A 485 38.84 -1.58 6.92
N ASN A 486 40.13 -1.66 7.23
CA ASN A 486 41.20 -1.02 6.47
C ASN A 486 41.34 -1.64 5.06
N CYS A 487 40.63 -1.05 4.11
CA CYS A 487 40.48 -1.56 2.74
C CYS A 487 40.11 -0.41 1.82
N ARG A 488 41.04 -0.03 0.93
CA ARG A 488 40.78 1.02 -0.07
C ARG A 488 39.63 0.60 -0.98
N SER A 489 38.51 1.30 -0.96
CA SER A 489 37.34 0.93 -1.78
C SER A 489 36.62 2.16 -2.29
N TRP A 490 36.01 2.03 -3.47
CA TRP A 490 35.11 3.07 -3.99
C TRP A 490 33.87 3.26 -3.09
N TYR A 491 33.50 2.25 -2.29
CA TYR A 491 32.48 2.39 -1.24
C TYR A 491 32.77 3.54 -0.27
N LYS A 492 34.06 3.87 -0.08
CA LYS A 492 34.58 4.94 0.78
C LYS A 492 35.24 6.06 -0.04
N VAL A 493 34.78 6.28 -1.27
CA VAL A 493 35.31 7.30 -2.19
C VAL A 493 36.82 7.12 -2.46
N GLY A 494 37.26 5.86 -2.56
CA GLY A 494 38.65 5.52 -2.88
C GLY A 494 39.63 5.69 -1.72
N LYS A 495 39.15 5.84 -0.48
CA LYS A 495 39.96 5.89 0.75
C LYS A 495 40.07 4.53 1.42
N GLU A 496 41.18 4.32 2.14
CA GLU A 496 41.44 3.14 2.98
C GLU A 496 40.55 3.13 4.23
N GLU A 497 40.48 4.27 4.90
CA GLU A 497 39.58 4.55 6.01
C GLU A 497 38.64 5.70 5.62
N GLY A 498 37.37 5.58 5.97
CA GLY A 498 36.38 6.60 5.65
C GLY A 498 34.95 6.10 5.74
N ARG A 499 34.00 7.04 5.69
CA ARG A 499 32.58 6.76 5.70
C ARG A 499 32.17 5.96 4.46
N VAL A 500 31.34 4.94 4.64
CA VAL A 500 30.75 4.16 3.55
C VAL A 500 29.56 4.93 2.97
N VAL A 501 29.72 5.41 1.73
CA VAL A 501 28.71 6.24 1.03
C VAL A 501 28.10 5.54 -0.17
N GLY A 502 28.73 4.47 -0.67
CA GLY A 502 28.28 3.77 -1.87
C GLY A 502 27.21 2.69 -1.60
N LEU A 503 27.27 2.05 -0.43
CA LEU A 503 26.50 0.83 -0.16
C LEU A 503 25.19 1.09 0.60
N TRP A 504 24.20 0.26 0.29
CA TRP A 504 23.01 0.07 1.10
C TRP A 504 23.36 -0.63 2.42
N PRO A 505 22.81 -0.18 3.57
CA PRO A 505 23.05 -0.79 4.87
C PRO A 505 22.21 -2.07 5.05
N GLY A 506 22.60 -3.14 4.36
CA GLY A 506 21.96 -4.45 4.45
C GLY A 506 22.05 -5.25 3.15
N SER A 507 21.30 -6.35 3.10
CA SER A 507 21.14 -7.16 1.89
C SER A 507 20.25 -6.49 0.83
N THR A 508 20.24 -7.06 -0.38
CA THR A 508 19.28 -6.65 -1.42
C THR A 508 17.84 -6.80 -0.92
N LEU A 509 17.49 -7.94 -0.32
CA LEU A 509 16.14 -8.22 0.17
C LEU A 509 15.72 -7.27 1.30
N HIS A 510 16.65 -6.93 2.19
CA HIS A 510 16.46 -5.88 3.19
C HIS A 510 16.09 -4.54 2.54
N GLY A 511 16.81 -4.15 1.48
CA GLY A 511 16.51 -2.95 0.71
C GLY A 511 15.13 -2.96 0.05
N LEU A 512 14.72 -4.10 -0.53
CA LEU A 512 13.37 -4.23 -1.11
C LEU A 512 12.29 -4.04 -0.03
N ARG A 513 12.45 -4.69 1.14
CA ARG A 513 11.51 -4.55 2.27
C ARG A 513 11.43 -3.11 2.78
N ALA A 514 12.55 -2.40 2.85
CA ALA A 514 12.61 -1.02 3.30
C ALA A 514 11.88 -0.05 2.35
N LEU A 515 11.93 -0.30 1.04
CA LEU A 515 11.34 0.57 0.01
C LEU A 515 9.92 0.18 -0.40
N MET A 516 9.44 -1.00 0.00
CA MET A 516 8.14 -1.56 -0.41
C MET A 516 6.94 -0.70 0.01
N HIS A 517 7.03 -0.03 1.17
CA HIS A 517 5.96 0.80 1.72
C HIS A 517 6.47 2.19 2.05
N PRO A 518 6.24 3.19 1.16
CA PRO A 518 6.61 4.57 1.44
C PRO A 518 6.04 5.09 2.76
N ARG A 519 6.88 5.75 3.54
CA ARG A 519 6.51 6.40 4.81
C ARG A 519 6.09 7.85 4.51
N TRP A 520 4.81 8.06 4.23
CA TRP A 520 4.28 9.39 3.86
C TRP A 520 4.43 10.41 4.98
N GLU A 521 4.45 9.96 6.24
CA GLU A 521 4.71 10.83 7.39
C GLU A 521 6.13 11.43 7.43
N ASP A 522 7.07 10.93 6.62
CA ASP A 522 8.45 11.44 6.51
C ASP A 522 8.61 12.56 5.47
N PHE A 523 7.51 13.02 4.88
CA PHE A 523 7.51 14.09 3.89
C PHE A 523 6.70 15.30 4.36
N ASN A 524 7.07 16.47 3.85
CA ASN A 524 6.32 17.70 3.87
C ASN A 524 5.57 17.84 2.53
N TYR A 525 4.41 18.48 2.59
CA TYR A 525 3.50 18.63 1.45
C TYR A 525 3.09 20.07 1.27
N GLU A 526 3.14 20.57 0.04
CA GLU A 526 2.54 21.84 -0.36
C GLU A 526 1.42 21.57 -1.35
N ARG A 527 0.26 22.19 -1.17
CA ARG A 527 -0.89 22.04 -2.07
C ARG A 527 -0.76 22.94 -3.30
N ALA A 528 -1.24 22.46 -4.44
CA ALA A 528 -1.30 23.26 -5.66
C ALA A 528 -2.46 24.26 -5.66
N ASP A 529 -3.56 23.90 -5.01
CA ASP A 529 -4.73 24.76 -4.88
C ASP A 529 -4.65 25.60 -3.58
N PRO A 530 -5.17 26.84 -3.55
CA PRO A 530 -5.05 27.77 -2.41
C PRO A 530 -5.93 27.40 -1.20
N VAL A 531 -6.52 26.19 -1.19
CA VAL A 531 -7.48 25.74 -0.18
C VAL A 531 -6.77 25.11 1.02
N LYS A 532 -7.09 25.61 2.22
CA LYS A 532 -6.44 25.23 3.48
C LYS A 532 -6.92 23.90 4.08
N ASN A 533 -8.10 23.42 3.71
CA ASN A 533 -8.61 22.14 4.19
C ASN A 533 -7.91 20.96 3.48
N GLY A 534 -7.43 19.98 4.25
CA GLY A 534 -6.69 18.81 3.77
C GLY A 534 -7.49 17.74 3.07
N MET A 535 -8.80 17.86 3.02
CA MET A 535 -9.69 16.97 2.27
C MET A 535 -10.13 17.57 0.93
N TYR A 536 -9.60 18.73 0.53
CA TYR A 536 -9.96 19.35 -0.77
C TYR A 536 -9.74 18.41 -1.98
N TRP A 537 -8.78 17.50 -1.91
CA TRP A 537 -8.52 16.51 -2.95
C TRP A 537 -9.65 15.49 -3.16
N LEU A 538 -10.58 15.36 -2.19
CA LEU A 538 -11.78 14.53 -2.36
C LEU A 538 -12.72 15.08 -3.44
N GLY A 539 -12.57 16.35 -3.85
CA GLY A 539 -13.33 16.93 -4.96
C GLY A 539 -14.81 17.16 -4.61
N ASP A 540 -15.69 16.85 -5.56
CA ASP A 540 -17.13 17.10 -5.48
C ASP A 540 -17.97 15.91 -4.99
N GLY A 541 -17.33 14.86 -4.45
CA GLY A 541 -18.00 13.65 -3.98
C GLY A 541 -18.28 12.60 -5.05
N GLN A 542 -17.84 12.81 -6.29
CA GLN A 542 -18.09 11.90 -7.41
C GLN A 542 -16.79 11.30 -7.97
N THR A 543 -16.94 10.18 -8.68
CA THR A 543 -15.94 9.71 -9.65
C THR A 543 -16.27 10.20 -11.06
N TYR A 544 -15.27 10.29 -11.93
CA TYR A 544 -15.43 10.80 -13.30
C TYR A 544 -16.53 10.06 -14.05
N ASN A 545 -16.50 8.71 -14.01
CA ASN A 545 -17.48 7.85 -14.67
C ASN A 545 -18.92 7.97 -14.12
N GLU A 546 -19.07 8.39 -12.86
CA GLU A 546 -20.39 8.71 -12.29
C GLU A 546 -20.88 10.07 -12.77
N LYS A 547 -20.02 11.08 -12.78
CA LYS A 547 -20.36 12.45 -13.18
C LYS A 547 -20.69 12.55 -14.67
N THR A 548 -19.94 11.87 -15.52
CA THR A 548 -20.13 11.90 -16.99
C THR A 548 -21.07 10.82 -17.50
N LEU A 549 -21.40 9.82 -16.66
CA LEU A 549 -22.10 8.59 -17.04
C LEU A 549 -21.39 7.81 -18.18
N THR A 550 -20.08 7.97 -18.31
CA THR A 550 -19.23 7.23 -19.27
C THR A 550 -18.42 6.13 -18.56
N GLY A 551 -17.93 5.13 -19.30
CA GLY A 551 -16.98 4.14 -18.77
C GLY A 551 -17.57 3.08 -17.83
N ASP A 552 -16.67 2.31 -17.20
CA ASP A 552 -17.01 1.20 -16.29
C ASP A 552 -17.19 1.70 -14.85
N ARG A 553 -18.40 1.56 -14.31
CA ARG A 553 -18.76 1.89 -12.91
C ARG A 553 -18.78 0.65 -12.00
N ALA A 554 -18.44 -0.53 -12.53
CA ALA A 554 -18.27 -1.78 -11.79
C ALA A 554 -16.81 -2.27 -11.89
N TRP A 555 -15.86 -1.37 -12.15
CA TRP A 555 -14.43 -1.67 -12.36
C TRP A 555 -13.80 -2.52 -11.25
N TYR A 556 -14.29 -2.37 -10.01
CA TYR A 556 -13.79 -3.08 -8.84
C TYR A 556 -14.14 -4.58 -8.84
N LEU A 557 -15.02 -5.03 -9.74
CA LEU A 557 -15.30 -6.45 -9.99
C LEU A 557 -14.42 -7.06 -11.08
N ARG A 558 -13.53 -6.27 -11.71
CA ARG A 558 -12.62 -6.80 -12.73
C ARG A 558 -11.46 -7.57 -12.07
N PRO A 559 -10.94 -8.63 -12.71
CA PRO A 559 -9.90 -9.48 -12.11
C PRO A 559 -8.69 -8.75 -11.52
N PRO A 560 -8.17 -7.65 -12.10
CA PRO A 560 -7.04 -6.92 -11.51
C PRO A 560 -7.34 -6.22 -10.17
N PHE A 561 -8.62 -6.04 -9.81
CA PHE A 561 -9.07 -5.35 -8.60
C PHE A 561 -9.71 -6.29 -7.56
N LEU A 562 -9.94 -7.55 -7.91
CA LEU A 562 -10.49 -8.56 -7.00
C LEU A 562 -9.39 -9.14 -6.08
N ASP A 563 -9.45 -8.86 -4.78
CA ASP A 563 -8.60 -9.50 -3.77
C ASP A 563 -9.23 -10.82 -3.32
N VAL A 564 -9.11 -11.88 -4.13
CA VAL A 564 -9.62 -13.21 -3.79
C VAL A 564 -8.75 -13.88 -2.72
N PRO A 565 -9.28 -14.25 -1.54
CA PRO A 565 -8.52 -14.98 -0.54
C PRO A 565 -8.04 -16.34 -1.08
N PRO A 566 -6.81 -16.79 -0.77
CA PRO A 566 -6.36 -18.11 -1.18
C PRO A 566 -7.26 -19.20 -0.59
N ALA A 567 -7.45 -20.29 -1.33
CA ALA A 567 -8.19 -21.45 -0.83
C ALA A 567 -7.58 -21.92 0.50
N VAL A 568 -8.43 -22.33 1.46
CA VAL A 568 -7.99 -22.81 2.78
C VAL A 568 -7.30 -24.18 2.62
N THR A 569 -6.05 -24.19 2.18
CA THR A 569 -5.25 -25.42 2.04
C THR A 569 -4.71 -25.86 3.39
N PHE A 570 -5.01 -27.10 3.77
CA PHE A 570 -4.39 -27.75 4.92
C PHE A 570 -2.90 -27.99 4.61
N ILE A 571 -1.99 -27.25 5.25
CA ILE A 571 -0.60 -27.70 5.34
C ILE A 571 -0.58 -28.78 6.43
N SER A 572 -0.79 -30.04 6.05
CA SER A 572 -0.35 -31.15 6.89
C SER A 572 1.18 -31.11 6.90
N PHE A 573 1.79 -30.79 8.04
CA PHE A 573 3.23 -30.96 8.20
C PHE A 573 3.54 -32.47 8.11
N ARG A 574 4.00 -32.93 6.95
CA ARG A 574 4.75 -34.19 6.88
C ARG A 574 6.16 -33.89 7.37
N THR A 575 6.40 -34.09 8.67
CA THR A 575 7.77 -34.38 9.10
C THR A 575 8.19 -35.72 8.49
N SER A 576 9.47 -35.88 8.18
CA SER A 576 10.09 -37.10 7.63
C SER A 576 10.02 -38.33 8.57
N SER A 577 9.14 -38.30 9.57
CA SER A 577 8.79 -39.43 10.42
C SER A 577 7.27 -39.46 10.64
N GLY A 578 6.58 -40.37 9.94
CA GLY A 578 5.29 -40.99 10.30
C GLY A 578 4.05 -40.12 10.59
N LEU A 579 2.92 -40.51 10.00
CA LEU A 579 1.56 -40.02 10.32
C LEU A 579 1.26 -40.19 11.83
N ILE A 580 0.96 -39.09 12.54
CA ILE A 580 0.22 -39.13 13.80
C ILE A 580 -1.22 -38.67 13.48
N GLN A 581 -2.16 -39.61 13.50
CA GLN A 581 -3.58 -39.30 13.62
C GLN A 581 -3.85 -38.78 15.04
N GLU A 582 -4.35 -37.56 15.17
CA GLU A 582 -4.89 -37.07 16.45
C GLU A 582 -6.22 -37.78 16.75
N ALA A 583 -6.23 -38.63 17.78
CA ALA A 583 -7.45 -39.09 18.43
C ALA A 583 -7.87 -38.10 19.55
N PRO A 584 -9.18 -37.85 19.75
CA PRO A 584 -9.64 -36.83 20.69
C PRO A 584 -9.57 -37.33 22.14
N GLY A 585 -8.98 -36.49 23.00
CA GLY A 585 -9.13 -36.58 24.46
C GLY A 585 -7.96 -37.24 25.19
N LYS A 586 -7.04 -36.41 25.72
CA LYS A 586 -6.43 -36.53 27.06
C LYS A 586 -5.49 -35.35 27.35
N ASN A 587 -5.82 -34.60 28.39
CA ASN A 587 -5.02 -33.73 29.25
C ASN A 587 -3.79 -32.98 28.69
N ARG A 588 -3.95 -31.65 28.59
CA ARG A 588 -2.88 -30.65 28.57
C ARG A 588 -2.08 -30.67 29.89
N THR A 589 -0.98 -31.40 29.94
CA THR A 589 0.10 -31.22 30.94
C THR A 589 1.37 -31.90 30.46
N ALA A 590 2.04 -31.36 29.43
CA ALA A 590 3.43 -31.72 29.07
C ALA A 590 4.04 -30.80 27.98
N ILE A 591 3.91 -29.47 28.08
CA ILE A 591 4.76 -28.53 27.31
C ILE A 591 5.12 -27.37 28.23
N ARG A 592 5.92 -27.65 29.26
CA ARG A 592 6.51 -26.61 30.12
C ARG A 592 7.86 -27.00 30.74
N THR A 593 8.60 -27.91 30.10
CA THR A 593 9.92 -28.36 30.56
C THR A 593 10.87 -28.51 29.38
N SER A 594 11.26 -27.37 28.79
CA SER A 594 12.52 -27.26 28.03
C SER A 594 13.10 -25.85 28.01
N ARG A 595 12.55 -24.91 28.80
CA ARG A 595 13.04 -23.53 28.92
C ARG A 595 13.82 -23.24 30.21
N ASP A 596 13.76 -24.14 31.20
CA ASP A 596 14.44 -23.98 32.50
C ASP A 596 15.72 -24.83 32.68
N ALA A 597 16.16 -25.56 31.64
CA ALA A 597 17.37 -26.40 31.72
C ALA A 597 18.66 -25.74 31.19
N LEU A 598 18.60 -24.52 30.66
CA LEU A 598 19.78 -23.79 30.12
C LEU A 598 20.24 -22.61 31.00
N CYS A 599 19.66 -22.43 32.20
CA CYS A 599 19.99 -21.32 33.11
C CYS A 599 20.72 -21.77 34.39
N LYS A 600 21.31 -22.98 34.41
CA LYS A 600 22.11 -23.49 35.53
C LYS A 600 23.40 -24.14 35.06
N GLN A 601 24.35 -23.32 34.63
CA GLN A 601 25.79 -23.57 34.81
C GLN A 601 26.51 -22.23 34.62
N GLY A 602 26.48 -21.43 35.69
CA GLY A 602 27.27 -20.23 35.77
C GLY A 602 28.74 -20.59 35.85
N VAL A 603 29.54 -20.08 34.91
CA VAL A 603 30.94 -19.74 35.16
C VAL A 603 31.17 -18.34 34.58
N ILE A 604 31.12 -17.37 35.48
CA ILE A 604 31.60 -16.01 35.29
C ILE A 604 33.13 -16.08 35.18
N PHE A 605 33.70 -15.65 34.06
CA PHE A 605 35.07 -15.15 34.04
C PHE A 605 35.10 -13.76 33.41
N ALA A 606 35.34 -12.78 34.27
CA ALA A 606 35.67 -11.43 33.90
C ALA A 606 37.09 -11.39 33.31
N CYS A 607 37.23 -10.96 32.06
CA CYS A 607 38.49 -10.45 31.52
C CYS A 607 38.21 -9.09 30.86
N ARG A 608 38.55 -8.02 31.59
CA ARG A 608 38.66 -6.66 31.05
C ARG A 608 39.95 -6.58 30.20
N PRO A 609 39.93 -6.03 28.98
CA PRO A 609 41.14 -5.51 28.37
C PRO A 609 41.40 -4.10 28.89
N HIS A 610 42.52 -3.91 29.58
CA HIS A 610 43.16 -2.60 29.70
C HIS A 610 43.80 -2.27 28.34
N PHE A 611 43.22 -1.32 27.61
CA PHE A 611 43.95 -0.54 26.61
C PHE A 611 43.61 0.95 26.74
N ILE A 612 44.64 1.75 26.53
CA ILE A 612 44.82 3.14 26.94
C ILE A 612 44.07 4.10 25.99
N GLY A 613 43.23 4.95 26.58
CA GLY A 613 43.14 6.39 26.32
C GLY A 613 42.92 6.92 24.90
N TRP A 614 41.68 6.87 24.40
CA TRP A 614 41.12 7.92 23.53
C TRP A 614 39.69 8.24 23.98
N LYS A 615 39.48 9.43 24.57
CA LYS A 615 38.15 9.94 24.90
C LYS A 615 37.48 10.43 23.60
N LEU A 616 36.88 9.51 22.85
CA LEU A 616 35.83 9.86 21.90
C LEU A 616 34.57 10.23 22.71
N ARG A 617 34.15 11.48 22.57
CA ARG A 617 32.91 12.01 23.14
C ARG A 617 31.75 11.33 22.41
N MET A 618 31.38 10.12 22.83
CA MET A 618 30.18 9.44 22.33
C MET A 618 28.97 10.30 22.68
N SER A 619 28.42 10.99 21.68
CA SER A 619 27.02 11.37 21.67
C SER A 619 26.19 10.09 21.80
N ARG A 620 24.95 10.21 22.29
CA ARG A 620 24.04 9.11 22.66
C ARG A 620 23.81 8.13 21.49
N ALA A 621 24.75 7.22 21.28
CA ALA A 621 24.74 6.28 20.17
C ALA A 621 23.56 5.32 20.34
N CYS A 622 22.82 5.15 19.25
CA CYS A 622 21.77 4.17 19.10
C CYS A 622 22.40 2.76 19.15
N THR A 623 22.73 2.27 20.35
CA THR A 623 23.09 0.86 20.53
C THR A 623 21.83 0.02 20.35
N PHE A 624 21.73 -0.70 19.24
CA PHE A 624 20.73 -1.76 19.03
C PHE A 624 20.76 -2.70 20.25
N LYS A 625 19.76 -2.60 21.13
CA LYS A 625 19.66 -3.44 22.33
C LYS A 625 19.28 -4.89 21.98
N ARG A 626 18.77 -5.13 20.77
CA ARG A 626 18.34 -6.43 20.25
C ARG A 626 18.53 -6.44 18.73
N GLU A 627 19.18 -7.45 18.18
CA GLU A 627 19.33 -7.66 16.74
C GLU A 627 18.10 -8.39 16.19
N PHE A 628 17.30 -7.72 15.36
CA PHE A 628 16.11 -8.29 14.71
C PHE A 628 16.12 -8.01 13.20
N CYS A 629 15.45 -8.86 12.44
CA CYS A 629 15.31 -8.70 10.99
C CYS A 629 14.16 -7.73 10.66
N ILE A 630 14.25 -7.04 9.51
CA ILE A 630 13.24 -6.07 9.06
C ILE A 630 11.81 -6.65 8.95
N ASP A 631 11.69 -7.95 8.68
CA ASP A 631 10.44 -8.71 8.56
C ASP A 631 10.20 -9.68 9.73
N GLU A 632 10.95 -9.53 10.83
CA GLU A 632 10.65 -10.21 12.10
C GLU A 632 9.42 -9.57 12.76
N CYS A 633 8.25 -10.16 12.52
CA CYS A 633 6.96 -9.66 12.98
C CYS A 633 6.61 -10.22 14.38
N GLU A 634 6.54 -9.34 15.39
CA GLU A 634 6.13 -9.73 16.75
C GLU A 634 4.63 -10.06 16.84
N PRO A 635 4.21 -10.98 17.72
CA PRO A 635 2.79 -11.30 17.89
C PRO A 635 1.94 -10.06 18.19
N ILE A 636 0.87 -9.89 17.42
CA ILE A 636 -0.07 -8.77 17.59
C ILE A 636 -1.47 -9.31 17.85
N LYS A 637 -2.15 -8.79 18.88
CA LYS A 637 -3.52 -9.19 19.20
C LYS A 637 -4.51 -8.14 18.73
N VAL A 638 -5.56 -8.61 18.07
CA VAL A 638 -6.65 -7.79 17.52
C VAL A 638 -7.97 -8.31 18.11
N ILE A 639 -8.78 -7.41 18.67
CA ILE A 639 -10.15 -7.69 19.08
C ILE A 639 -11.11 -7.01 18.11
N VAL A 640 -12.10 -7.75 17.62
CA VAL A 640 -13.19 -7.23 16.78
C VAL A 640 -14.50 -7.38 17.56
N ILE A 641 -15.35 -6.36 17.52
CA ILE A 641 -16.65 -6.35 18.21
C ILE A 641 -17.77 -6.45 17.17
N GLY A 642 -18.41 -7.62 17.08
CA GLY A 642 -19.49 -7.94 16.13
C GLY A 642 -19.07 -8.95 15.05
N ALA A 643 -19.98 -9.86 14.68
CA ALA A 643 -19.80 -10.89 13.65
C ALA A 643 -20.86 -10.83 12.54
N GLY A 644 -21.19 -9.62 12.09
CA GLY A 644 -21.87 -9.37 10.80
C GLY A 644 -20.87 -9.35 9.62
N PHE A 645 -21.24 -8.79 8.47
CA PHE A 645 -20.37 -8.66 7.29
C PHE A 645 -18.95 -8.17 7.64
N SER A 646 -18.82 -7.06 8.37
CA SER A 646 -17.52 -6.48 8.75
C SER A 646 -16.68 -7.40 9.64
N GLY A 647 -17.30 -8.08 10.60
CA GLY A 647 -16.61 -9.01 11.50
C GLY A 647 -16.15 -10.28 10.81
N LEU A 648 -17.00 -10.85 9.95
CA LEU A 648 -16.64 -12.01 9.14
C LEU A 648 -15.48 -11.66 8.18
N LEU A 649 -15.55 -10.50 7.54
CA LEU A 649 -14.47 -10.02 6.68
C LEU A 649 -13.16 -9.82 7.46
N ALA A 650 -13.21 -9.24 8.66
CA ALA A 650 -12.03 -9.14 9.53
C ALA A 650 -11.45 -10.53 9.86
N GLY A 651 -12.33 -11.51 10.12
CA GLY A 651 -11.98 -12.93 10.28
C GLY A 651 -11.23 -13.54 9.10
N ILE A 652 -11.49 -13.06 7.87
CA ILE A 652 -10.81 -13.51 6.64
C ILE A 652 -9.50 -12.75 6.45
N ARG A 653 -9.53 -11.41 6.51
CA ARG A 653 -8.41 -10.56 6.06
C ARG A 653 -7.24 -10.44 7.04
N PHE A 654 -7.51 -10.35 8.34
CA PHE A 654 -6.44 -10.23 9.34
C PHE A 654 -5.49 -11.44 9.32
N PRO A 655 -5.95 -12.70 9.44
CA PRO A 655 -5.05 -13.86 9.39
C PRO A 655 -4.43 -14.09 8.01
N GLN A 656 -5.02 -13.56 6.94
CA GLN A 656 -4.47 -13.64 5.59
C GLN A 656 -3.27 -12.70 5.42
N LYS A 657 -3.34 -11.48 5.96
CA LYS A 657 -2.40 -10.40 5.64
C LYS A 657 -1.47 -10.02 6.79
N ILE A 658 -1.80 -10.40 8.03
CA ILE A 658 -1.00 -10.07 9.22
C ILE A 658 -0.33 -11.34 9.78
N PRO A 659 1.00 -11.46 9.67
CA PRO A 659 1.71 -12.59 10.26
C PRO A 659 1.62 -12.55 11.80
N ASN A 660 1.59 -13.72 12.44
CA ASN A 660 1.54 -13.84 13.92
C ASN A 660 0.37 -13.08 14.59
N VAL A 661 -0.76 -12.90 13.89
CA VAL A 661 -1.95 -12.26 14.48
C VAL A 661 -2.71 -13.22 15.39
N GLN A 662 -3.01 -12.76 16.61
CA GLN A 662 -4.00 -13.35 17.49
C GLN A 662 -5.31 -12.60 17.34
N LEU A 663 -6.26 -13.16 16.58
CA LEU A 663 -7.57 -12.56 16.35
C LEU A 663 -8.63 -13.14 17.30
N THR A 664 -9.47 -12.28 17.87
CA THR A 664 -10.69 -12.69 18.59
C THR A 664 -11.84 -11.77 18.21
N ILE A 665 -12.97 -12.36 17.83
CA ILE A 665 -14.19 -11.65 17.45
C ILE A 665 -15.24 -11.96 18.51
N TYR A 666 -15.73 -10.93 19.21
CA TYR A 666 -16.79 -11.08 20.21
C TYR A 666 -18.14 -10.72 19.60
N GLU A 667 -19.11 -11.62 19.71
CA GLU A 667 -20.47 -11.46 19.20
C GLU A 667 -21.46 -11.73 20.33
N LYS A 668 -22.34 -10.76 20.60
CA LYS A 668 -23.36 -10.86 21.66
C LYS A 668 -24.43 -11.90 21.33
N ASN A 669 -24.67 -12.13 20.04
CA ASN A 669 -25.69 -13.03 19.55
C ASN A 669 -25.28 -14.52 19.62
N ALA A 670 -26.27 -15.40 19.54
CA ALA A 670 -26.05 -16.86 19.55
C ALA A 670 -25.59 -17.43 18.21
N ARG A 671 -25.62 -16.63 17.14
CA ARG A 671 -25.18 -16.99 15.78
C ARG A 671 -24.54 -15.76 15.13
N VAL A 672 -23.76 -15.97 14.07
CA VAL A 672 -23.22 -14.90 13.21
C VAL A 672 -24.32 -14.30 12.34
N GLY A 673 -24.08 -13.16 11.71
CA GLY A 673 -24.99 -12.55 10.72
C GLY A 673 -25.39 -11.10 11.00
N GLY A 674 -25.11 -10.59 12.20
CA GLY A 674 -25.38 -9.20 12.57
C GLY A 674 -26.85 -8.81 12.39
N THR A 675 -27.11 -7.78 11.57
CA THR A 675 -28.47 -7.31 11.24
C THR A 675 -29.37 -8.42 10.69
N TRP A 676 -28.82 -9.34 9.89
CA TRP A 676 -29.59 -10.42 9.25
C TRP A 676 -29.93 -11.56 10.19
N TYR A 677 -29.21 -11.69 11.31
CA TYR A 677 -29.62 -12.55 12.42
C TYR A 677 -30.62 -11.84 13.35
N SER A 678 -30.38 -10.56 13.63
CA SER A 678 -31.13 -9.81 14.64
C SER A 678 -32.54 -9.44 14.20
N ASN A 679 -32.82 -9.44 12.90
CA ASN A 679 -34.09 -9.00 12.32
C ASN A 679 -34.72 -10.10 11.48
N ASN A 680 -35.90 -10.58 11.90
CA ASN A 680 -36.65 -11.65 11.23
C ASN A 680 -38.15 -11.34 11.12
N TYR A 681 -38.49 -10.06 10.94
CA TYR A 681 -39.89 -9.66 10.77
C TYR A 681 -40.43 -10.12 9.38
N PRO A 682 -41.76 -10.24 9.22
CA PRO A 682 -42.40 -10.58 7.95
C PRO A 682 -41.91 -9.72 6.79
N GLY A 683 -41.45 -10.35 5.71
CA GLY A 683 -41.00 -9.65 4.50
C GLY A 683 -39.62 -9.00 4.59
N VAL A 684 -38.83 -9.24 5.65
CA VAL A 684 -37.46 -8.73 5.72
C VAL A 684 -36.64 -9.17 4.51
N ALA A 685 -36.10 -8.20 3.78
CA ALA A 685 -35.32 -8.41 2.55
C ALA A 685 -34.32 -7.27 2.36
N CYS A 686 -33.28 -7.50 1.54
CA CYS A 686 -32.36 -6.44 1.14
C CYS A 686 -33.02 -5.44 0.18
N ASP A 687 -32.49 -4.22 0.16
CA ASP A 687 -32.93 -3.14 -0.73
C ASP A 687 -31.99 -2.91 -1.92
N ASN A 688 -30.93 -3.70 -2.03
CA ASN A 688 -30.05 -3.77 -3.20
C ASN A 688 -30.28 -5.10 -3.91
N ALA A 689 -29.96 -5.15 -5.20
CA ALA A 689 -29.93 -6.40 -5.94
C ALA A 689 -29.06 -7.45 -5.22
N SER A 690 -29.57 -8.66 -5.02
CA SER A 690 -28.90 -9.74 -4.26
C SER A 690 -27.51 -10.05 -4.81
N HIS A 691 -27.36 -10.01 -6.13
CA HIS A 691 -26.10 -10.24 -6.84
C HIS A 691 -25.03 -9.17 -6.56
N SER A 692 -25.43 -7.99 -6.08
CA SER A 692 -24.56 -6.88 -5.65
C SER A 692 -24.35 -6.85 -4.13
N TYR A 693 -25.27 -7.41 -3.34
CA TYR A 693 -25.23 -7.40 -1.88
C TYR A 693 -24.46 -8.60 -1.30
N GLN A 694 -23.22 -8.76 -1.74
CA GLN A 694 -22.31 -9.84 -1.34
C GLN A 694 -20.85 -9.39 -1.48
N PHE A 695 -19.90 -10.12 -0.89
CA PHE A 695 -18.48 -9.76 -1.03
C PHE A 695 -18.06 -9.77 -2.52
N SER A 696 -17.09 -8.93 -2.88
CA SER A 696 -16.58 -8.85 -4.26
C SER A 696 -15.95 -10.16 -4.73
N PHE A 697 -15.32 -10.88 -3.79
CA PHE A 697 -14.62 -12.14 -4.02
C PHE A 697 -15.44 -13.41 -3.73
N GLU A 698 -16.64 -13.29 -3.15
CA GLU A 698 -17.57 -14.41 -2.92
C GLU A 698 -18.83 -14.20 -3.75
N GLU A 699 -18.87 -14.81 -4.93
CA GLU A 699 -20.02 -14.74 -5.83
C GLU A 699 -20.95 -15.94 -5.60
N LYS A 700 -22.08 -15.68 -4.96
CA LYS A 700 -23.29 -16.50 -5.01
C LYS A 700 -24.10 -16.08 -6.24
N SER A 701 -24.35 -17.04 -7.14
CA SER A 701 -25.06 -16.84 -8.42
C SER A 701 -26.46 -17.46 -8.44
N ASP A 702 -26.81 -18.28 -7.45
CA ASP A 702 -28.08 -18.97 -7.33
C ASP A 702 -29.00 -18.31 -6.29
N TRP A 703 -29.07 -16.96 -6.31
CA TRP A 703 -30.03 -16.21 -5.50
C TRP A 703 -31.46 -16.50 -5.98
N THR A 704 -32.39 -16.69 -5.06
CA THR A 704 -33.79 -17.02 -5.40
C THR A 704 -34.60 -15.82 -5.91
N SER A 705 -34.14 -14.60 -5.64
CA SER A 705 -34.83 -13.37 -5.99
C SER A 705 -33.88 -12.20 -6.19
N PHE A 706 -34.34 -11.18 -6.90
CA PHE A 706 -33.61 -9.94 -7.11
C PHE A 706 -33.36 -9.18 -5.80
N TYR A 707 -34.28 -9.29 -4.84
CA TYR A 707 -34.12 -8.80 -3.47
C TYR A 707 -34.25 -9.96 -2.48
N ALA A 708 -33.12 -10.58 -2.15
CA ALA A 708 -33.06 -11.77 -1.29
C ALA A 708 -33.70 -11.51 0.07
N CYS A 709 -34.43 -12.50 0.55
CA CYS A 709 -35.01 -12.47 1.88
C CYS A 709 -33.91 -12.56 2.95
N GLY A 710 -34.19 -12.01 4.14
CA GLY A 710 -33.19 -11.94 5.21
C GLY A 710 -32.65 -13.31 5.63
N SER A 711 -33.46 -14.36 5.56
CA SER A 711 -33.02 -15.73 5.87
C SER A 711 -32.04 -16.30 4.85
N GLU A 712 -32.20 -16.00 3.56
CA GLU A 712 -31.27 -16.43 2.51
C GLU A 712 -29.91 -15.73 2.67
N ILE A 713 -29.92 -14.42 2.97
CA ILE A 713 -28.70 -13.66 3.26
C ILE A 713 -28.03 -14.16 4.54
N HIS A 714 -28.80 -14.42 5.60
CA HIS A 714 -28.28 -14.94 6.86
C HIS A 714 -27.61 -16.30 6.66
N GLN A 715 -28.26 -17.22 5.93
CA GLN A 715 -27.70 -18.52 5.57
C GLN A 715 -26.38 -18.35 4.79
N HIS A 716 -26.34 -17.46 3.80
CA HIS A 716 -25.12 -17.20 3.02
C HIS A 716 -23.96 -16.71 3.92
N LEU A 717 -24.23 -15.86 4.92
CA LEU A 717 -23.20 -15.43 5.88
C LEU A 717 -22.69 -16.58 6.78
N GLU A 718 -23.55 -17.53 7.13
CA GLU A 718 -23.14 -18.72 7.87
C GLU A 718 -22.29 -19.66 7.00
N GLU A 719 -22.67 -19.85 5.74
CA GLU A 719 -21.89 -20.60 4.76
C GLU A 719 -20.50 -19.98 4.55
N ILE A 720 -20.39 -18.65 4.51
CA ILE A 720 -19.10 -17.94 4.49
C ILE A 720 -18.30 -18.23 5.77
N ALA A 721 -18.93 -18.15 6.94
CA ALA A 721 -18.27 -18.42 8.22
C ALA A 721 -17.73 -19.86 8.30
N GLU A 722 -18.45 -20.83 7.73
CA GLU A 722 -18.04 -22.21 7.61
C GLU A 722 -16.92 -22.40 6.58
N LYS A 723 -17.11 -21.91 5.35
CA LYS A 723 -16.15 -21.98 4.23
C LYS A 723 -14.76 -21.49 4.65
N TYR A 724 -14.70 -20.36 5.36
CA TYR A 724 -13.46 -19.75 5.84
C TYR A 724 -13.06 -20.18 7.25
N LYS A 725 -13.81 -21.10 7.88
CA LYS A 725 -13.55 -21.64 9.24
C LYS A 725 -13.41 -20.54 10.29
N LEU A 726 -14.25 -19.52 10.22
CA LEU A 726 -14.15 -18.30 11.03
C LEU A 726 -14.52 -18.53 12.49
N MET A 727 -15.29 -19.59 12.79
CA MET A 727 -15.71 -19.93 14.16
C MET A 727 -14.55 -20.16 15.14
N ARG A 728 -13.33 -20.43 14.65
CA ARG A 728 -12.12 -20.51 15.50
C ARG A 728 -11.74 -19.16 16.14
N TYR A 729 -12.12 -18.05 15.50
CA TYR A 729 -11.86 -16.69 15.99
C TYR A 729 -13.07 -16.09 16.72
N ILE A 730 -14.28 -16.58 16.43
CA ILE A 730 -15.54 -16.00 16.91
C ILE A 730 -15.95 -16.61 18.26
N LYS A 731 -16.36 -15.75 19.19
CA LYS A 731 -16.97 -16.09 20.47
C LYS A 731 -18.40 -15.54 20.49
N LEU A 732 -19.36 -16.43 20.30
CA LEU A 732 -20.80 -16.15 20.37
C LEU A 732 -21.26 -16.02 21.81
N GLN A 733 -22.36 -15.30 22.05
CA GLN A 733 -22.88 -14.98 23.39
C GLN A 733 -21.83 -14.32 24.30
N HIS A 734 -20.96 -13.50 23.71
CA HIS A 734 -19.96 -12.71 24.42
C HIS A 734 -20.20 -11.24 24.08
N GLU A 735 -20.88 -10.54 24.99
CA GLU A 735 -21.20 -9.12 24.84
C GLU A 735 -20.08 -8.27 25.40
N VAL A 736 -19.50 -7.39 24.58
CA VAL A 736 -18.58 -6.37 25.09
C VAL A 736 -19.39 -5.29 25.82
N ILE A 737 -19.00 -4.97 27.05
CA ILE A 737 -19.71 -4.04 27.93
C ILE A 737 -18.84 -2.86 28.39
N HIS A 738 -17.55 -2.84 28.02
CA HIS A 738 -16.62 -1.75 28.31
C HIS A 738 -15.34 -1.94 27.48
N ALA A 739 -14.77 -0.85 26.97
CA ALA A 739 -13.41 -0.84 26.42
C ALA A 739 -12.66 0.43 26.84
N GLN A 740 -11.39 0.30 27.22
CA GLN A 740 -10.57 1.43 27.64
C GLN A 740 -9.15 1.33 27.10
N TYR A 741 -8.63 2.42 26.55
CA TYR A 741 -7.24 2.50 26.11
C TYR A 741 -6.30 2.82 27.26
N ASP A 742 -5.24 2.03 27.39
CA ASP A 742 -4.15 2.24 28.34
C ASP A 742 -2.91 2.76 27.60
N ALA A 743 -2.73 4.09 27.60
CA ALA A 743 -1.67 4.77 26.87
C ALA A 743 -0.23 4.32 27.26
N PRO A 744 0.09 4.08 28.55
CA PRO A 744 1.36 3.49 28.96
C PRO A 744 1.71 2.18 28.23
N THR A 745 0.77 1.22 28.13
CA THR A 745 1.04 -0.07 27.49
C THR A 745 0.70 -0.11 25.99
N GLY A 746 -0.07 0.86 25.49
CA GLY A 746 -0.53 0.90 24.12
C GLY A 746 -1.61 -0.13 23.81
N ARG A 747 -2.41 -0.53 24.81
CA ARG A 747 -3.38 -1.62 24.71
C ARG A 747 -4.79 -1.17 25.04
N TRP A 748 -5.76 -1.78 24.38
CA TRP A 748 -7.16 -1.75 24.76
C TRP A 748 -7.43 -2.84 25.79
N HIS A 749 -8.02 -2.49 26.92
CA HIS A 749 -8.60 -3.40 27.90
C HIS A 749 -10.11 -3.48 27.67
N VAL A 750 -10.62 -4.69 27.46
CA VAL A 750 -12.00 -4.94 27.07
C VAL A 750 -12.64 -5.83 28.13
N ARG A 751 -13.84 -5.46 28.59
CA ARG A 751 -14.66 -6.28 29.50
C ARG A 751 -15.79 -6.91 28.72
N ILE A 752 -15.96 -8.22 28.89
CA ILE A 752 -16.87 -9.05 28.13
C ILE A 752 -17.79 -9.79 29.09
N ARG A 753 -19.09 -9.66 28.90
CA ARG A 753 -20.13 -10.42 29.60
C ARG A 753 -20.45 -11.69 28.81
N ARG A 754 -20.41 -12.84 29.48
CA ARG A 754 -20.68 -14.15 28.86
C ARG A 754 -21.35 -15.12 29.82
N PRO A 755 -22.02 -16.18 29.34
CA PRO A 755 -22.41 -17.31 30.17
C PRO A 755 -21.18 -18.08 30.69
N ASN A 756 -21.11 -18.33 31.98
CA ASN A 756 -20.10 -19.19 32.58
C ASN A 756 -20.28 -20.63 32.11
N ALA A 757 -19.21 -21.25 31.61
CA ALA A 757 -19.25 -22.58 31.01
C ALA A 757 -19.66 -23.71 31.97
N LYS A 758 -19.56 -23.51 33.29
CA LYS A 758 -19.92 -24.49 34.33
C LYS A 758 -21.30 -24.25 34.92
N THR A 759 -21.68 -22.98 35.15
CA THR A 759 -22.90 -22.63 35.89
C THR A 759 -24.02 -22.10 34.99
N GLY A 760 -23.72 -21.69 33.77
CA GLY A 760 -24.65 -21.01 32.87
C GLY A 760 -25.02 -19.58 33.31
N MET A 761 -24.56 -19.12 34.49
CA MET A 761 -24.79 -17.76 34.97
C MET A 761 -23.88 -16.78 34.24
N LEU A 762 -24.34 -15.54 34.03
CA LEU A 762 -23.52 -14.51 33.41
C LEU A 762 -22.34 -14.13 34.31
N GLU A 763 -21.16 -14.03 33.71
CA GLU A 763 -19.93 -13.54 34.32
C GLU A 763 -19.30 -12.47 33.43
N ASP A 764 -18.59 -11.52 34.04
CA ASP A 764 -17.78 -10.54 33.34
C ASP A 764 -16.32 -11.03 33.35
N VAL A 765 -15.69 -11.07 32.18
CA VAL A 765 -14.29 -11.43 31.99
C VAL A 765 -13.53 -10.29 31.30
N GLU A 766 -12.22 -10.26 31.48
CA GLU A 766 -11.35 -9.26 30.86
C GLU A 766 -10.51 -9.87 29.75
N ASP A 767 -10.27 -9.08 28.70
CA ASP A 767 -9.29 -9.34 27.68
C ASP A 767 -8.54 -8.05 27.31
N SER A 768 -7.42 -8.16 26.59
CA SER A 768 -6.72 -7.00 26.05
C SER A 768 -6.15 -7.25 24.66
N ALA A 769 -6.01 -6.18 23.88
CA ALA A 769 -5.45 -6.22 22.53
C ALA A 769 -4.66 -4.94 22.21
N GLN A 770 -3.77 -5.02 21.23
CA GLN A 770 -3.11 -3.82 20.71
C GLN A 770 -4.06 -3.01 19.82
N VAL A 771 -4.91 -3.69 19.06
CA VAL A 771 -5.85 -3.09 18.08
C VAL A 771 -7.28 -3.49 18.41
N LEU A 772 -8.18 -2.51 18.32
CA LEU A 772 -9.62 -2.69 18.51
C LEU A 772 -10.37 -2.33 17.22
N ILE A 773 -11.23 -3.24 16.74
CA ILE A 773 -12.05 -3.03 15.55
C ILE A 773 -13.53 -2.95 15.95
N GLY A 774 -14.13 -1.78 15.76
CA GLY A 774 -15.56 -1.57 15.92
C GLY A 774 -16.32 -2.05 14.69
N ALA A 775 -16.97 -3.21 14.79
CA ALA A 775 -17.85 -3.79 13.76
C ALA A 775 -19.31 -3.84 14.26
N PHE A 776 -19.74 -2.78 14.95
CA PHE A 776 -20.99 -2.72 15.72
C PHE A 776 -22.26 -2.80 14.86
N GLY A 777 -22.18 -2.27 13.63
CA GLY A 777 -23.34 -2.03 12.77
C GLY A 777 -24.27 -0.92 13.31
N VAL A 778 -25.14 -0.40 12.44
CA VAL A 778 -25.99 0.77 12.76
C VAL A 778 -27.49 0.44 12.90
N LEU A 779 -27.91 -0.79 12.58
CA LEU A 779 -29.32 -1.22 12.53
C LEU A 779 -29.62 -2.37 13.50
N SER A 780 -29.11 -2.29 14.73
CA SER A 780 -29.31 -3.33 15.76
C SER A 780 -29.89 -2.82 17.07
N ARG A 781 -29.89 -1.49 17.29
CA ARG A 781 -30.46 -0.85 18.49
C ARG A 781 -31.85 -0.33 18.19
N TRP A 782 -32.83 -0.65 19.02
CA TRP A 782 -34.21 -0.20 18.84
C TRP A 782 -34.81 0.19 20.20
N LYS A 783 -35.91 0.94 20.18
CA LYS A 783 -36.67 1.33 21.37
C LYS A 783 -38.16 1.28 21.06
N TRP A 784 -38.97 1.04 22.08
CA TRP A 784 -40.41 1.21 21.96
C TRP A 784 -40.75 2.68 21.65
N PRO A 785 -41.79 2.94 20.85
CA PRO A 785 -42.28 4.30 20.66
C PRO A 785 -42.85 4.83 21.97
N ASP A 786 -42.65 6.13 22.20
CA ASP A 786 -43.18 6.82 23.37
C ASP A 786 -44.66 7.19 23.11
N ILE A 787 -45.56 6.24 23.38
CA ILE A 787 -47.00 6.37 23.18
C ILE A 787 -47.70 6.07 24.51
N GLU A 788 -48.54 6.99 24.96
CA GLU A 788 -49.35 6.82 26.17
C GLU A 788 -50.16 5.51 26.09
N GLY A 789 -50.08 4.69 27.14
CA GLY A 789 -50.82 3.43 27.24
C GLY A 789 -50.36 2.29 26.33
N LEU A 790 -49.20 2.40 25.66
CA LEU A 790 -48.65 1.33 24.79
C LEU A 790 -48.63 -0.04 25.47
N HIS A 791 -48.20 -0.10 26.73
CA HIS A 791 -48.10 -1.33 27.50
C HIS A 791 -49.40 -1.71 28.24
N ASP A 792 -50.47 -0.92 28.12
CA ASP A 792 -51.78 -1.24 28.69
C ASP A 792 -52.59 -2.20 27.79
N PHE A 793 -52.23 -2.27 26.50
CA PHE A 793 -52.83 -3.14 25.49
C PHE A 793 -52.84 -4.61 25.93
N LYS A 794 -54.01 -5.27 25.85
CA LYS A 794 -54.20 -6.66 26.27
C LYS A 794 -54.02 -7.67 25.15
N GLY A 795 -53.99 -7.22 23.89
CA GLY A 795 -53.65 -8.05 22.75
C GLY A 795 -52.15 -8.29 22.64
N GLU A 796 -51.72 -8.86 21.51
CA GLU A 796 -50.31 -9.17 21.27
C GLU A 796 -49.54 -7.91 20.84
N LEU A 797 -48.50 -7.53 21.59
CA LEU A 797 -47.66 -6.36 21.30
C LEU A 797 -46.26 -6.79 20.87
N LEU A 798 -45.83 -6.38 19.67
CA LEU A 798 -44.56 -6.74 19.06
C LEU A 798 -43.80 -5.52 18.55
N HIS A 799 -42.47 -5.61 18.49
CA HIS A 799 -41.63 -4.68 17.75
C HIS A 799 -41.02 -5.41 16.54
N SER A 800 -40.71 -4.72 15.44
CA SER A 800 -40.11 -5.36 14.24
C SER A 800 -38.79 -6.08 14.54
N ALA A 801 -37.97 -5.53 15.44
CA ALA A 801 -36.76 -6.17 15.96
C ALA A 801 -37.01 -7.26 17.04
N GLY A 802 -38.28 -7.48 17.43
CA GLY A 802 -38.70 -8.44 18.44
C GLY A 802 -39.19 -9.78 17.88
N PHE A 803 -39.27 -9.92 16.55
CA PHE A 803 -39.57 -11.20 15.88
C PHE A 803 -38.38 -12.14 16.06
N LYS A 804 -38.34 -12.88 17.17
CA LYS A 804 -37.25 -13.81 17.47
C LYS A 804 -37.28 -14.97 16.46
N PRO A 805 -36.27 -15.11 15.59
CA PRO A 805 -36.18 -16.26 14.72
C PRO A 805 -35.73 -17.47 15.51
N TYR A 806 -36.25 -18.62 15.12
CA TYR A 806 -35.84 -19.96 15.53
C TYR A 806 -36.51 -20.55 16.79
N PRO A 807 -37.10 -21.76 16.64
CA PRO A 807 -37.23 -22.51 15.37
C PRO A 807 -38.30 -21.96 14.42
N LYS A 808 -39.16 -21.01 14.85
CA LYS A 808 -40.31 -20.55 14.04
C LYS A 808 -39.94 -19.51 12.99
N THR A 809 -40.44 -19.70 11.78
CA THR A 809 -40.54 -18.73 10.68
C THR A 809 -41.57 -17.64 11.02
N TRP A 810 -41.49 -16.49 10.36
CA TRP A 810 -42.49 -15.44 10.57
C TRP A 810 -43.89 -15.89 10.12
N GLN A 811 -43.98 -16.81 9.14
CA GLN A 811 -45.24 -17.40 8.70
C GLN A 811 -45.89 -18.22 9.82
N GLU A 812 -45.12 -19.00 10.56
CA GLU A 812 -45.61 -19.75 11.74
C GLU A 812 -45.94 -18.82 12.92
N ILE A 813 -45.31 -17.64 13.01
CA ILE A 813 -45.68 -16.61 13.99
C ILE A 813 -47.01 -15.95 13.60
N ALA A 814 -47.22 -15.71 12.29
CA ALA A 814 -48.40 -15.02 11.77
C ALA A 814 -49.60 -15.95 11.49
N GLU A 815 -49.42 -17.27 11.45
CA GLU A 815 -50.50 -18.25 11.23
C GLU A 815 -51.72 -18.05 12.16
N PRO A 816 -51.56 -17.75 13.48
CA PRO A 816 -52.69 -17.47 14.37
C PRO A 816 -53.43 -16.16 14.06
N TRP A 817 -52.90 -15.31 13.18
CA TRP A 817 -53.44 -13.98 12.87
C TRP A 817 -54.38 -13.96 11.66
N THR A 818 -54.68 -15.12 11.07
CA THR A 818 -55.49 -15.24 9.84
C THR A 818 -56.88 -14.59 9.97
N ASP A 819 -57.49 -14.61 11.15
CA ASP A 819 -58.79 -13.97 11.45
C ASP A 819 -58.66 -12.75 12.38
N LYS A 820 -57.45 -12.23 12.59
CA LYS A 820 -57.16 -11.18 13.58
C LYS A 820 -57.07 -9.80 12.96
N LYS A 821 -57.36 -8.77 13.76
CA LYS A 821 -57.15 -7.36 13.42
C LYS A 821 -55.75 -6.93 13.85
N VAL A 822 -54.89 -6.63 12.88
CA VAL A 822 -53.47 -6.30 13.12
C VAL A 822 -53.21 -4.84 12.84
N GLY A 823 -52.65 -4.10 13.80
CA GLY A 823 -52.19 -2.73 13.61
C GLY A 823 -50.69 -2.65 13.42
N VAL A 824 -50.21 -1.92 12.41
CA VAL A 824 -48.78 -1.65 12.20
C VAL A 824 -48.51 -0.16 12.42
N ILE A 825 -47.65 0.15 13.38
CA ILE A 825 -47.24 1.53 13.73
C ILE A 825 -45.88 1.82 13.10
N GLY A 826 -45.85 2.78 12.18
CA GLY A 826 -44.66 3.26 11.47
C GLY A 826 -44.77 3.06 9.96
N ALA A 827 -43.89 3.73 9.21
CA ALA A 827 -43.83 3.62 7.74
C ALA A 827 -42.41 3.66 7.17
N GLY A 828 -41.40 3.36 8.02
CA GLY A 828 -40.05 3.10 7.54
C GLY A 828 -39.94 1.74 6.84
N SER A 829 -38.72 1.34 6.46
CA SER A 829 -38.49 0.12 5.66
C SER A 829 -39.09 -1.14 6.28
N SER A 830 -39.00 -1.30 7.61
CA SER A 830 -39.60 -2.44 8.30
C SER A 830 -41.12 -2.48 8.16
N ALA A 831 -41.79 -1.33 8.27
CA ALA A 831 -43.25 -1.30 8.16
C ALA A 831 -43.72 -1.60 6.73
N ILE A 832 -43.04 -1.03 5.73
CA ILE A 832 -43.33 -1.26 4.31
C ILE A 832 -43.27 -2.76 3.99
N GLN A 833 -42.21 -3.42 4.42
CA GLN A 833 -42.01 -4.85 4.21
C GLN A 833 -43.02 -5.71 4.99
N ILE A 834 -43.29 -5.38 6.26
CA ILE A 834 -44.25 -6.11 7.10
C ILE A 834 -45.66 -6.03 6.53
N VAL A 835 -46.12 -4.83 6.14
CA VAL A 835 -47.48 -4.64 5.61
C VAL A 835 -47.67 -5.41 4.31
N ALA A 836 -46.71 -5.31 3.37
CA ALA A 836 -46.79 -6.04 2.10
C ALA A 836 -46.84 -7.57 2.32
N ALA A 837 -46.07 -8.09 3.28
CA ALA A 837 -46.02 -9.52 3.57
C ALA A 837 -47.23 -10.04 4.36
N LEU A 838 -47.78 -9.25 5.29
CA LEU A 838 -48.87 -9.67 6.17
C LEU A 838 -50.26 -9.41 5.61
N GLN A 839 -50.48 -8.34 4.84
CA GLN A 839 -51.81 -7.97 4.32
C GLN A 839 -52.57 -9.14 3.65
N PRO A 840 -51.97 -9.99 2.79
CA PRO A 840 -52.70 -11.09 2.17
C PRO A 840 -52.99 -12.27 3.11
N LYS A 841 -52.51 -12.24 4.36
CA LYS A 841 -52.53 -13.37 5.31
C LYS A 841 -53.35 -13.11 6.57
N VAL A 842 -53.84 -11.89 6.79
CA VAL A 842 -54.56 -11.51 8.02
C VAL A 842 -55.99 -11.04 7.72
N GLY A 843 -56.88 -11.18 8.69
CA GLY A 843 -58.31 -10.88 8.53
C GLY A 843 -58.56 -9.39 8.28
N HIS A 844 -57.78 -8.52 8.94
CA HIS A 844 -57.81 -7.07 8.73
C HIS A 844 -56.49 -6.42 9.15
N ILE A 845 -56.01 -5.40 8.42
CA ILE A 845 -54.77 -4.68 8.75
C ILE A 845 -54.98 -3.15 8.78
N SER A 846 -54.60 -2.50 9.88
CA SER A 846 -54.62 -1.03 10.02
C SER A 846 -53.19 -0.49 10.03
N ILE A 847 -52.89 0.51 9.18
CA ILE A 847 -51.54 1.08 9.02
C ILE A 847 -51.49 2.52 9.55
N GLY A 848 -50.54 2.83 10.45
CA GLY A 848 -50.24 4.18 10.92
C GLY A 848 -49.19 4.93 10.07
N ARG A 849 -49.37 6.23 9.90
CA ARG A 849 -48.64 7.16 8.99
C ARG A 849 -47.09 7.19 9.03
N ASP A 850 -46.45 7.21 7.85
CA ASP A 850 -45.44 8.16 7.28
C ASP A 850 -45.09 7.76 5.81
N SER A 851 -44.27 8.54 5.09
CA SER A 851 -43.87 8.39 3.67
C SER A 851 -43.37 7.01 3.17
N ALA A 852 -43.74 6.59 1.95
CA ALA A 852 -43.21 5.39 1.27
C ALA A 852 -42.67 5.68 -0.14
N ALA A 853 -41.89 4.76 -0.73
CA ALA A 853 -41.41 4.80 -2.11
C ALA A 853 -41.85 3.52 -2.86
N ASP A 854 -42.01 3.61 -4.18
CA ASP A 854 -42.47 2.51 -5.03
C ASP A 854 -41.32 1.65 -5.58
N GLY A 855 -41.57 0.36 -5.83
CA GLY A 855 -40.60 -0.62 -6.38
C GLY A 855 -41.18 -1.50 -7.51
N PRO A 856 -40.32 -2.25 -8.24
CA PRO A 856 -40.74 -3.05 -9.40
C PRO A 856 -41.67 -4.22 -9.02
N GLU A 857 -42.53 -4.64 -9.96
CA GLU A 857 -43.40 -5.83 -9.84
C GLU A 857 -42.67 -7.09 -10.36
N ASP A 858 -42.83 -8.21 -9.65
CA ASP A 858 -42.24 -9.55 -9.86
C ASP A 858 -40.70 -9.63 -9.82
N MET A 859 -40.17 -10.14 -8.70
CA MET A 859 -38.74 -10.13 -8.35
C MET A 859 -38.15 -11.52 -8.10
N LEU A 860 -38.90 -12.59 -8.38
CA LEU A 860 -38.44 -13.97 -8.22
C LEU A 860 -37.74 -14.43 -9.50
N PHE A 861 -36.59 -15.09 -9.35
CA PHE A 861 -35.96 -15.77 -10.48
C PHE A 861 -36.63 -17.12 -10.71
N THR A 862 -36.88 -17.46 -11.97
CA THR A 862 -37.33 -18.80 -12.35
C THR A 862 -36.21 -19.83 -12.09
N GLN A 863 -36.57 -21.10 -11.90
CA GLN A 863 -35.58 -22.15 -11.71
C GLN A 863 -34.62 -22.28 -12.90
N GLU A 864 -35.09 -21.99 -14.12
CA GLU A 864 -34.24 -21.97 -15.32
C GLU A 864 -33.21 -20.83 -15.26
N GLU A 865 -33.61 -19.63 -14.86
CA GLU A 865 -32.68 -18.49 -14.70
C GLU A 865 -31.64 -18.75 -13.63
N ILE A 866 -32.04 -19.31 -12.49
CA ILE A 866 -31.14 -19.69 -11.40
C ILE A 866 -30.11 -20.71 -11.91
N GLU A 867 -30.54 -21.78 -12.57
CA GLU A 867 -29.63 -22.78 -13.12
C GLU A 867 -28.72 -22.22 -14.22
N ARG A 868 -29.20 -21.28 -15.03
CA ARG A 868 -28.38 -20.61 -16.05
C ARG A 868 -27.29 -19.75 -15.42
N LEU A 869 -27.63 -18.90 -14.45
CA LEU A 869 -26.67 -18.06 -13.73
C LEU A 869 -25.66 -18.92 -12.95
N LYS A 870 -26.10 -20.03 -12.36
CA LYS A 870 -25.25 -20.97 -11.65
C LYS A 870 -24.25 -21.69 -12.55
N ASN A 871 -24.68 -22.13 -13.72
CA ASN A 871 -23.87 -22.95 -14.62
C ASN A 871 -23.04 -22.14 -15.64
N ASP A 872 -23.30 -20.84 -15.79
CA ASP A 872 -22.53 -19.92 -16.64
C ASP A 872 -21.90 -18.76 -15.82
N PRO A 873 -20.65 -18.94 -15.33
CA PRO A 873 -19.95 -17.91 -14.56
C PRO A 873 -19.71 -16.59 -15.31
N LYS A 874 -19.69 -16.63 -16.66
CA LYS A 874 -19.54 -15.41 -17.45
C LYS A 874 -20.83 -14.61 -17.41
N LEU A 875 -21.96 -15.29 -17.62
CA LEU A 875 -23.29 -14.67 -17.53
C LEU A 875 -23.54 -14.07 -16.14
N ALA A 876 -23.21 -14.80 -15.07
CA ALA A 876 -23.35 -14.30 -13.69
C ALA A 876 -22.55 -13.01 -13.46
N ARG A 877 -21.29 -12.99 -13.91
CA ARG A 877 -20.41 -11.82 -13.80
C ARG A 877 -20.91 -10.64 -14.62
N ASP A 878 -21.34 -10.87 -15.85
CA ASP A 878 -21.84 -9.83 -16.75
C ASP A 878 -23.16 -9.24 -16.20
N PHE A 879 -24.05 -10.08 -15.67
CA PHE A 879 -25.27 -9.67 -14.98
C PHE A 879 -24.96 -8.80 -13.75
N ARG A 880 -24.10 -9.29 -12.85
CA ARG A 880 -23.67 -8.55 -11.66
C ARG A 880 -23.04 -7.20 -12.03
N SER A 881 -22.14 -7.18 -13.01
CA SER A 881 -21.46 -5.96 -13.44
C SER A 881 -22.44 -4.91 -13.99
N THR A 882 -23.45 -5.36 -14.73
CA THR A 882 -24.50 -4.48 -15.28
C THR A 882 -25.32 -3.86 -14.14
N VAL A 883 -25.78 -4.70 -13.21
CA VAL A 883 -26.56 -4.26 -12.04
C VAL A 883 -25.77 -3.26 -11.19
N GLU A 884 -24.51 -3.54 -10.87
CA GLU A 884 -23.65 -2.60 -10.11
C GLU A 884 -23.46 -1.27 -10.85
N SER A 885 -23.25 -1.32 -12.16
CA SER A 885 -23.07 -0.13 -12.99
C SER A 885 -24.31 0.76 -13.01
N ASP A 886 -25.51 0.14 -13.05
CA ASP A 886 -26.79 0.84 -13.01
C ASP A 886 -27.06 1.46 -11.64
N PHE A 887 -26.83 0.71 -10.54
CA PHE A 887 -27.01 1.23 -9.18
C PHE A 887 -26.05 2.40 -8.87
N ASN A 888 -24.82 2.36 -9.38
CA ASN A 888 -23.87 3.46 -9.21
C ASN A 888 -24.26 4.70 -10.04
N SER A 889 -24.97 4.55 -11.17
CA SER A 889 -25.44 5.68 -11.99
C SER A 889 -26.48 6.56 -11.27
N VAL A 890 -27.17 6.02 -10.27
CA VAL A 890 -28.20 6.73 -9.50
C VAL A 890 -27.61 7.89 -8.68
N HIS A 891 -26.28 7.92 -8.46
CA HIS A 891 -25.64 8.98 -7.69
C HIS A 891 -25.92 10.39 -8.25
N ALA A 892 -26.06 10.53 -9.58
CA ALA A 892 -26.43 11.80 -10.22
C ALA A 892 -27.78 12.38 -9.73
N CYS A 893 -28.70 11.52 -9.25
CA CYS A 893 -29.98 11.93 -8.68
C CYS A 893 -29.87 12.41 -7.22
N THR A 894 -28.74 12.15 -6.56
CA THR A 894 -28.47 12.56 -5.17
C THR A 894 -27.92 13.98 -5.05
N ILE A 895 -27.69 14.65 -6.18
CA ILE A 895 -27.18 16.04 -6.21
C ILE A 895 -28.37 16.99 -6.32
N ARG A 896 -28.43 17.97 -5.41
CA ARG A 896 -29.60 18.84 -5.29
C ARG A 896 -29.75 19.76 -6.50
N GLY A 897 -30.98 19.87 -7.01
CA GLY A 897 -31.34 20.85 -8.03
C GLY A 897 -30.90 20.48 -9.45
N THR A 898 -30.30 19.30 -9.66
CA THR A 898 -30.01 18.79 -11.00
C THR A 898 -31.30 18.35 -11.72
N PRO A 899 -31.37 18.44 -13.05
CA PRO A 899 -32.50 17.91 -13.83
C PRO A 899 -32.79 16.44 -13.51
N GLN A 900 -31.75 15.63 -13.30
CA GLN A 900 -31.84 14.21 -12.95
C GLN A 900 -32.56 14.02 -11.62
N SER A 901 -32.18 14.76 -10.57
CA SER A 901 -32.81 14.67 -9.24
C SER A 901 -34.29 15.06 -9.27
N LEU A 902 -34.63 16.12 -10.01
CA LEU A 902 -36.00 16.60 -10.17
C LEU A 902 -36.87 15.62 -10.96
N GLN A 903 -36.40 15.16 -12.12
CA GLN A 903 -37.09 14.19 -12.97
C GLN A 903 -37.29 12.86 -12.24
N PHE A 904 -36.28 12.37 -11.54
CA PHE A 904 -36.38 11.13 -10.78
C PHE A 904 -37.44 11.21 -9.68
N THR A 905 -37.52 12.36 -8.99
CA THR A 905 -38.58 12.62 -8.00
C THR A 905 -39.96 12.60 -8.65
N GLU A 906 -40.14 13.24 -9.81
CA GLU A 906 -41.41 13.25 -10.54
C GLU A 906 -41.85 11.86 -10.98
N ILE A 907 -40.94 11.06 -11.55
CA ILE A 907 -41.21 9.68 -11.98
C ILE A 907 -41.71 8.83 -10.81
N LEU A 908 -41.05 8.90 -9.65
CA LEU A 908 -41.49 8.14 -8.46
C LEU A 908 -42.85 8.62 -7.95
N GLN A 909 -43.10 9.93 -7.92
CA GLN A 909 -44.39 10.47 -7.51
C GLN A 909 -45.52 10.03 -8.46
N GLU A 910 -45.29 10.03 -9.77
CA GLU A 910 -46.26 9.54 -10.75
C GLU A 910 -46.54 8.05 -10.62
N SER A 911 -45.50 7.24 -10.38
CA SER A 911 -45.66 5.79 -10.14
C SER A 911 -46.51 5.53 -8.89
N MET A 912 -46.21 6.22 -7.78
CA MET A 912 -47.00 6.12 -6.56
C MET A 912 -48.47 6.51 -6.77
N LYS A 913 -48.75 7.62 -7.47
CA LYS A 913 -50.13 8.05 -7.78
C LYS A 913 -50.87 6.99 -8.59
N ARG A 914 -50.19 6.39 -9.59
CA ARG A 914 -50.76 5.35 -10.44
C ARG A 914 -51.16 4.12 -9.63
N LYS A 915 -50.32 3.66 -8.71
CA LYS A 915 -50.63 2.48 -7.89
C LYS A 915 -51.69 2.74 -6.82
N LEU A 916 -51.80 3.97 -6.33
CA LEU A 916 -52.81 4.39 -5.36
C LEU A 916 -54.17 4.76 -6.00
N MET A 917 -54.37 4.58 -7.31
CA MET A 917 -55.59 5.02 -8.02
C MET A 917 -56.89 4.43 -7.46
N LYS A 918 -56.86 3.26 -6.79
CA LYS A 918 -58.03 2.66 -6.15
C LYS A 918 -58.50 3.43 -4.91
N LYS A 919 -57.57 4.05 -4.16
CA LYS A 919 -57.84 4.89 -2.98
C LYS A 919 -57.02 6.19 -3.08
N PRO A 920 -57.37 7.11 -4.00
CA PRO A 920 -56.51 8.24 -4.37
C PRO A 920 -56.27 9.24 -3.23
N TRP A 921 -57.16 9.32 -2.24
CA TRP A 921 -57.02 10.17 -1.06
C TRP A 921 -55.81 9.77 -0.18
N ILE A 922 -55.33 8.52 -0.26
CA ILE A 922 -54.11 8.08 0.43
C ILE A 922 -52.89 8.83 -0.13
N ALA A 923 -52.89 9.14 -1.42
CA ALA A 923 -51.78 9.84 -2.08
C ALA A 923 -51.54 11.24 -1.49
N GLU A 924 -52.60 11.93 -1.05
CA GLU A 924 -52.52 13.25 -0.39
C GLU A 924 -51.75 13.21 0.93
N HIS A 925 -51.69 12.03 1.57
CA HIS A 925 -51.10 11.83 2.89
C HIS A 925 -49.77 11.06 2.85
N LEU A 926 -49.55 10.24 1.82
CA LEU A 926 -48.40 9.34 1.69
C LEU A 926 -47.29 9.87 0.78
N ILE A 927 -47.63 10.62 -0.29
CA ILE A 927 -46.63 11.09 -1.25
C ILE A 927 -45.72 12.14 -0.59
N PRO A 928 -44.39 11.93 -0.57
CA PRO A 928 -43.47 12.85 0.08
C PRO A 928 -43.45 14.25 -0.56
N SER A 929 -43.32 15.28 0.28
CA SER A 929 -43.11 16.69 -0.12
C SER A 929 -41.64 17.09 -0.26
N TYR A 930 -40.72 16.16 0.03
CA TYR A 930 -39.27 16.29 -0.07
C TYR A 930 -38.74 15.53 -1.31
N SER A 931 -37.49 15.80 -1.70
CA SER A 931 -36.85 15.16 -2.86
C SER A 931 -36.65 13.66 -2.70
N ALA A 932 -36.71 12.90 -3.80
CA ALA A 932 -36.31 11.50 -3.80
C ALA A 932 -34.85 11.33 -3.36
N ILE A 933 -34.54 10.18 -2.73
CA ILE A 933 -33.19 9.80 -2.26
C ILE A 933 -32.64 10.67 -1.10
N CYS A 934 -33.40 11.63 -0.56
CA CYS A 934 -33.04 12.29 0.71
C CYS A 934 -33.00 11.34 1.91
N ARG A 935 -33.64 10.16 1.75
CA ARG A 935 -33.55 8.97 2.59
C ARG A 935 -33.27 7.80 1.65
N ARG A 936 -32.65 6.74 2.17
CA ARG A 936 -32.42 5.50 1.42
C ARG A 936 -33.74 4.99 0.85
N LEU A 937 -33.80 4.76 -0.46
CA LEU A 937 -34.99 4.22 -1.11
C LEU A 937 -35.28 2.84 -0.56
N THR A 938 -36.54 2.59 -0.22
CA THR A 938 -36.99 1.28 0.23
C THR A 938 -37.84 0.65 -0.86
N PRO A 939 -37.40 -0.45 -1.48
CA PRO A 939 -38.27 -1.26 -2.33
C PRO A 939 -39.40 -1.87 -1.50
N GLY A 940 -40.65 -1.64 -1.92
CA GLY A 940 -41.85 -2.18 -1.27
C GLY A 940 -42.81 -2.81 -2.27
N PRO A 941 -42.40 -3.86 -3.01
CA PRO A 941 -43.30 -4.52 -3.96
C PRO A 941 -44.56 -5.01 -3.23
N GLY A 942 -45.73 -4.63 -3.74
CA GLY A 942 -47.02 -4.98 -3.15
C GLY A 942 -47.48 -4.07 -1.99
N TYR A 943 -46.67 -3.11 -1.53
CA TYR A 943 -47.05 -2.25 -0.40
C TYR A 943 -48.16 -1.25 -0.76
N LEU A 944 -48.02 -0.52 -1.87
CA LEU A 944 -49.02 0.48 -2.28
C LEU A 944 -50.34 -0.20 -2.68
N GLU A 945 -50.24 -1.40 -3.24
CA GLU A 945 -51.35 -2.27 -3.58
C GLU A 945 -52.05 -2.79 -2.31
N ALA A 946 -51.28 -3.19 -1.29
CA ALA A 946 -51.79 -3.62 0.02
C ALA A 946 -52.56 -2.50 0.72
N LEU A 947 -52.10 -1.24 0.66
CA LEU A 947 -52.85 -0.09 1.20
C LEU A 947 -54.21 0.10 0.51
N CYS A 948 -54.31 -0.31 -0.76
CA CYS A 948 -55.53 -0.21 -1.55
C CYS A 948 -56.47 -1.42 -1.40
N ALA A 949 -56.06 -2.48 -0.68
CA ALA A 949 -56.88 -3.67 -0.49
C ALA A 949 -58.12 -3.42 0.38
N ASP A 950 -59.15 -4.25 0.22
CA ASP A 950 -60.43 -4.10 0.93
C ASP A 950 -60.32 -4.40 2.44
N ASN A 951 -59.37 -5.24 2.84
CA ASN A 951 -59.09 -5.59 4.24
C ASN A 951 -58.02 -4.69 4.90
N ALA A 952 -57.69 -3.55 4.28
CA ALA A 952 -56.65 -2.64 4.75
C ALA A 952 -57.16 -1.21 4.97
N ASP A 953 -56.91 -0.68 6.17
CA ASP A 953 -57.22 0.68 6.58
C ASP A 953 -55.94 1.53 6.70
N PHE A 954 -55.91 2.69 6.04
CA PHE A 954 -54.83 3.67 6.18
C PHE A 954 -55.22 4.76 7.18
N VAL A 955 -54.57 4.76 8.35
CA VAL A 955 -54.83 5.68 9.47
C VAL A 955 -53.82 6.83 9.44
N HIS A 956 -54.28 7.99 8.97
CA HIS A 956 -53.45 9.19 8.79
C HIS A 956 -53.44 10.12 10.04
N SER A 957 -54.41 9.95 10.94
CA SER A 957 -54.56 10.74 12.16
C SER A 957 -53.52 10.33 13.22
N PRO A 958 -52.87 11.27 13.93
CA PRO A 958 -51.92 10.94 14.98
C PRO A 958 -52.53 10.06 16.08
N ILE A 959 -51.72 9.18 16.66
CA ILE A 959 -52.12 8.36 17.80
C ILE A 959 -52.21 9.26 19.03
N LYS A 960 -53.37 9.25 19.70
CA LYS A 960 -53.57 9.94 20.98
C LYS A 960 -53.07 9.07 22.13
N LYS A 961 -53.52 7.82 22.18
CA LYS A 961 -53.07 6.80 23.13
C LYS A 961 -53.41 5.40 22.65
N ILE A 962 -52.78 4.42 23.27
CA ILE A 962 -53.15 3.02 23.18
C ILE A 962 -53.95 2.66 24.43
N THR A 963 -55.02 1.90 24.23
CA THR A 963 -55.92 1.41 25.28
C THR A 963 -55.73 -0.09 25.46
N ASP A 964 -56.46 -0.68 26.41
CA ASP A 964 -56.48 -2.12 26.62
C ASP A 964 -56.98 -2.92 25.40
N ARG A 965 -57.77 -2.30 24.50
CA ARG A 965 -58.40 -2.94 23.33
C ARG A 965 -57.91 -2.46 21.95
N GLY A 966 -57.10 -1.41 21.87
CA GLY A 966 -56.68 -0.86 20.59
C GLY A 966 -56.20 0.58 20.62
N ILE A 967 -56.19 1.24 19.46
CA ILE A 967 -55.60 2.57 19.24
C ILE A 967 -56.70 3.64 19.19
N GLU A 968 -56.57 4.68 20.02
CA GLU A 968 -57.36 5.90 19.93
C GLU A 968 -56.55 6.98 19.20
N THR A 969 -57.13 7.58 18.17
CA THR A 969 -56.50 8.66 17.39
C THR A 969 -56.93 10.04 17.89
N VAL A 970 -56.20 11.08 17.51
CA VAL A 970 -56.52 12.47 17.87
C VAL A 970 -57.83 12.95 17.22
N SER A 971 -58.20 12.40 16.05
CA SER A 971 -59.48 12.68 15.37
C SER A 971 -60.69 12.09 16.09
N GLY A 972 -60.48 11.22 17.08
CA GLY A 972 -61.55 10.53 17.82
C GLY A 972 -61.90 9.15 17.26
N ASP A 973 -61.21 8.69 16.21
CA ASP A 973 -61.39 7.34 15.67
C ASP A 973 -60.75 6.30 16.60
N PHE A 974 -61.44 5.18 16.81
CA PHE A 974 -60.96 4.05 17.60
C PHE A 974 -60.76 2.81 16.72
N GLN A 975 -59.55 2.27 16.71
CA GLN A 975 -59.18 1.06 16.00
C GLN A 975 -59.06 -0.08 17.01
N GLU A 976 -60.04 -0.97 17.05
CA GLU A 976 -59.99 -2.18 17.89
C GLU A 976 -59.08 -3.21 17.22
N LEU A 977 -58.07 -3.70 17.95
CA LEU A 977 -57.01 -4.54 17.41
C LEU A 977 -56.74 -5.73 18.32
N ASP A 978 -56.40 -6.87 17.72
CA ASP A 978 -55.92 -8.07 18.42
C ASP A 978 -54.39 -8.06 18.57
N VAL A 979 -53.68 -7.44 17.62
CA VAL A 979 -52.22 -7.41 17.53
C VAL A 979 -51.76 -6.00 17.18
N ILE A 980 -50.69 -5.50 17.83
CA ILE A 980 -50.01 -4.25 17.50
C ILE A 980 -48.53 -4.54 17.23
N ILE A 981 -48.06 -4.14 16.05
CA ILE A 981 -46.65 -4.25 15.62
C ILE A 981 -46.05 -2.83 15.52
N CYS A 982 -45.08 -2.53 16.37
CA CYS A 982 -44.28 -1.32 16.29
C CYS A 982 -43.11 -1.53 15.32
N ALA A 983 -43.19 -0.94 14.13
CA ALA A 983 -42.16 -0.96 13.10
C ALA A 983 -41.45 0.40 13.02
N THR A 984 -40.96 0.86 14.17
CA THR A 984 -40.52 2.25 14.41
C THR A 984 -39.03 2.52 14.13
N GLY A 985 -38.32 1.57 13.53
CA GLY A 985 -36.93 1.72 13.10
C GLY A 985 -35.89 1.47 14.20
N TYR A 986 -34.69 2.02 14.01
CA TYR A 986 -33.51 1.82 14.86
C TYR A 986 -32.94 3.14 15.35
N ASP A 987 -32.18 3.08 16.45
CA ASP A 987 -31.37 4.20 16.94
C ASP A 987 -30.08 4.33 16.13
N THR A 988 -30.03 5.36 15.29
CA THR A 988 -28.90 5.68 14.40
C THR A 988 -28.05 6.84 14.92
N SER A 989 -28.18 7.23 16.20
CA SER A 989 -27.41 8.34 16.79
C SER A 989 -25.90 8.10 16.92
N TYR A 990 -25.42 6.90 16.60
CA TYR A 990 -24.06 6.41 16.88
C TYR A 990 -23.65 6.41 18.36
N GLN A 991 -24.58 6.68 19.28
CA GLN A 991 -24.38 6.38 20.67
C GLN A 991 -24.18 4.86 20.79
N LEU A 992 -23.09 4.43 21.44
CA LEU A 992 -22.78 3.03 21.69
C LEU A 992 -23.42 2.59 23.01
N PRO A 993 -23.84 1.31 23.15
CA PRO A 993 -24.55 0.84 24.34
C PRO A 993 -23.64 0.64 25.56
N PHE A 994 -22.33 0.81 25.39
CA PHE A 994 -21.33 0.73 26.44
C PHE A 994 -20.25 1.80 26.23
N PRO A 995 -19.56 2.21 27.31
CA PRO A 995 -18.49 3.19 27.21
C PRO A 995 -17.27 2.63 26.47
N ILE A 996 -16.73 3.44 25.56
CA ILE A 996 -15.39 3.23 24.98
C ILE A 996 -14.56 4.44 25.37
N ILE A 997 -13.55 4.22 26.20
CA ILE A 997 -12.75 5.29 26.82
C ILE A 997 -11.42 5.42 26.08
N GLY A 998 -11.18 6.60 25.51
CA GLY A 998 -9.95 6.95 24.79
C GLY A 998 -8.75 7.24 25.72
N LYS A 999 -7.64 7.66 25.13
CA LYS A 999 -6.36 7.86 25.83
C LYS A 999 -6.41 8.93 26.94
N ASP A 1000 -7.32 9.89 26.82
CA ASP A 1000 -7.48 11.02 27.74
C ASP A 1000 -8.62 10.79 28.75
N GLY A 1001 -9.15 9.56 28.85
CA GLY A 1001 -10.24 9.23 29.76
C GLY A 1001 -11.64 9.66 29.28
N VAL A 1002 -11.75 10.17 28.05
CA VAL A 1002 -13.00 10.63 27.44
C VAL A 1002 -13.75 9.45 26.81
N ASP A 1003 -15.05 9.34 27.06
CA ASP A 1003 -15.93 8.37 26.40
C ASP A 1003 -16.23 8.82 24.96
N ILE A 1004 -16.21 7.89 24.01
CA ILE A 1004 -16.55 8.16 22.61
C ILE A 1004 -17.96 8.74 22.46
N ASN A 1005 -18.90 8.32 23.32
CA ASN A 1005 -20.27 8.83 23.34
C ASN A 1005 -20.34 10.31 23.74
N GLU A 1006 -19.48 10.73 24.67
CA GLU A 1006 -19.31 12.13 25.06
C GLU A 1006 -18.67 12.93 23.93
N LYS A 1007 -17.61 12.39 23.32
CA LYS A 1007 -16.92 13.02 22.18
C LYS A 1007 -17.84 13.23 20.97
N TRP A 1008 -18.73 12.28 20.71
CA TRP A 1008 -19.70 12.33 19.62
C TRP A 1008 -20.99 13.08 19.95
N SER A 1009 -21.07 13.73 21.12
CA SER A 1009 -22.22 14.54 21.47
C SER A 1009 -21.98 16.02 21.15
N PRO A 1010 -22.93 16.73 20.51
CA PRO A 1010 -24.22 16.26 20.02
C PRO A 1010 -24.17 15.57 18.64
N HIS A 1011 -23.01 15.63 17.95
CA HIS A 1011 -22.85 15.09 16.60
C HIS A 1011 -21.58 14.20 16.49
N PRO A 1012 -21.70 12.98 15.96
CA PRO A 1012 -20.56 12.09 15.80
C PRO A 1012 -19.65 12.52 14.65
N THR A 1013 -18.34 12.60 14.92
CA THR A 1013 -17.30 12.93 13.92
C THR A 1013 -16.26 11.83 13.84
N SER A 1014 -15.67 11.66 12.66
CA SER A 1014 -14.60 10.67 12.43
C SER A 1014 -13.82 11.03 11.19
N TYR A 1015 -12.59 10.54 11.08
CA TYR A 1015 -11.79 10.64 9.86
C TYR A 1015 -12.16 9.51 8.89
N LEU A 1016 -12.61 9.86 7.68
CA LEU A 1016 -12.99 8.94 6.60
C LEU A 1016 -13.91 7.77 7.06
N SER A 1017 -14.74 8.02 8.07
CA SER A 1017 -15.63 7.01 8.68
C SER A 1017 -14.94 5.79 9.28
N ILE A 1018 -13.63 5.87 9.55
CA ILE A 1018 -12.81 4.72 9.99
C ILE A 1018 -12.06 4.96 11.31
N ALA A 1019 -11.66 6.18 11.63
CA ALA A 1019 -10.84 6.47 12.82
C ALA A 1019 -11.32 7.72 13.56
N VAL A 1020 -11.00 7.82 14.85
CA VAL A 1020 -11.37 8.96 15.71
C VAL A 1020 -10.13 9.42 16.48
N ASP A 1021 -9.90 10.72 16.55
CA ASP A 1021 -8.79 11.29 17.32
C ASP A 1021 -9.03 11.10 18.83
N GLY A 1022 -7.98 10.84 19.60
CA GLY A 1022 -8.07 10.44 21.01
C GLY A 1022 -8.32 8.95 21.24
N PHE A 1023 -8.51 8.15 20.19
CA PHE A 1023 -8.76 6.70 20.24
C PHE A 1023 -7.68 5.91 19.46
N PRO A 1024 -6.43 5.83 19.96
CA PRO A 1024 -5.35 5.20 19.23
C PRO A 1024 -5.58 3.70 19.00
N ASN A 1025 -5.08 3.17 17.88
CA ASN A 1025 -5.23 1.77 17.47
C ASN A 1025 -6.69 1.27 17.37
N MET A 1026 -7.67 2.17 17.37
CA MET A 1026 -9.07 1.84 17.15
C MET A 1026 -9.47 2.21 15.73
N PHE A 1027 -10.04 1.25 15.02
CA PHE A 1027 -10.61 1.45 13.68
C PHE A 1027 -12.04 0.92 13.64
N MET A 1028 -12.87 1.45 12.75
CA MET A 1028 -14.29 1.10 12.65
C MET A 1028 -14.66 0.73 11.22
N SER A 1029 -15.61 -0.19 11.10
CA SER A 1029 -16.36 -0.38 9.87
C SER A 1029 -17.74 0.23 10.04
N LEU A 1030 -18.15 1.00 9.03
CA LEU A 1030 -19.36 1.79 9.05
C LEU A 1030 -19.43 2.77 10.24
N GLY A 1031 -18.34 3.53 10.45
CA GLY A 1031 -18.33 4.63 11.43
C GLY A 1031 -19.18 5.82 10.98
N PRO A 1032 -19.22 6.91 11.77
CA PRO A 1032 -19.97 8.12 11.42
C PRO A 1032 -19.68 8.59 10.00
N ASN A 1033 -20.72 9.08 9.31
CA ASN A 1033 -20.66 9.47 7.90
C ASN A 1033 -20.33 8.34 6.90
N SER A 1034 -20.59 7.05 7.18
CA SER A 1034 -20.32 5.95 6.23
C SER A 1034 -21.51 5.54 5.36
N ALA A 1035 -22.73 6.01 5.66
CA ALA A 1035 -23.92 5.51 4.97
C ALA A 1035 -23.96 6.05 3.53
N VAL A 1036 -24.00 5.15 2.55
CA VAL A 1036 -24.09 5.52 1.13
C VAL A 1036 -25.54 5.67 0.70
N ALA A 1037 -25.82 6.71 -0.08
CA ALA A 1037 -27.14 6.96 -0.67
C ALA A 1037 -27.42 6.04 -1.87
N THR A 1038 -26.38 5.61 -2.59
CA THR A 1038 -26.46 4.79 -3.81
C THR A 1038 -25.43 3.67 -3.80
N GLY A 1039 -25.77 2.55 -4.44
CA GLY A 1039 -24.95 1.33 -4.43
C GLY A 1039 -25.04 0.54 -3.11
N THR A 1040 -24.16 -0.45 -3.00
CA THR A 1040 -24.09 -1.38 -1.87
C THR A 1040 -23.03 -0.94 -0.84
N LEU A 1041 -23.26 -1.23 0.45
CA LEU A 1041 -22.28 -0.94 1.50
C LEU A 1041 -21.10 -1.94 1.51
N ILE A 1042 -21.24 -3.09 0.85
CA ILE A 1042 -20.28 -4.19 0.99
C ILE A 1042 -18.87 -3.84 0.48
N PRO A 1043 -18.69 -3.23 -0.70
CA PRO A 1043 -17.37 -2.77 -1.13
C PRO A 1043 -16.76 -1.75 -0.16
N LEU A 1044 -17.55 -0.81 0.37
CA LEU A 1044 -17.05 0.16 1.35
C LEU A 1044 -16.53 -0.54 2.62
N ILE A 1045 -17.24 -1.56 3.13
CA ILE A 1045 -16.78 -2.41 4.24
C ILE A 1045 -15.45 -3.09 3.89
N GLU A 1046 -15.28 -3.57 2.66
CA GLU A 1046 -14.05 -4.20 2.20
C GLU A 1046 -12.84 -3.25 2.27
N TYR A 1047 -13.00 -2.02 1.79
CA TYR A 1047 -11.94 -1.01 1.85
C TYR A 1047 -11.68 -0.52 3.28
N GLN A 1048 -12.70 -0.38 4.13
CA GLN A 1048 -12.51 0.02 5.54
C GLN A 1048 -11.76 -1.04 6.35
N ILE A 1049 -12.15 -2.32 6.23
CA ILE A 1049 -11.42 -3.42 6.90
C ILE A 1049 -10.02 -3.57 6.30
N GLY A 1050 -9.87 -3.43 4.97
CA GLY A 1050 -8.57 -3.43 4.30
C GLY A 1050 -7.64 -2.34 4.84
N TYR A 1051 -8.16 -1.12 5.06
CA TYR A 1051 -7.42 -0.01 5.66
C TYR A 1051 -6.98 -0.35 7.10
N ALA A 1052 -7.88 -0.89 7.93
CA ALA A 1052 -7.55 -1.30 9.29
C ALA A 1052 -6.47 -2.40 9.33
N VAL A 1053 -6.48 -3.32 8.37
CA VAL A 1053 -5.43 -4.32 8.17
C VAL A 1053 -4.11 -3.66 7.79
N GLN A 1054 -4.10 -2.71 6.83
CA GLN A 1054 -2.88 -1.98 6.46
C GLN A 1054 -2.30 -1.18 7.64
N ALA A 1055 -3.15 -0.52 8.45
CA ALA A 1055 -2.72 0.20 9.63
C ALA A 1055 -2.14 -0.75 10.70
N THR A 1056 -2.73 -1.93 10.88
CA THR A 1056 -2.22 -2.97 11.78
C THR A 1056 -0.88 -3.54 11.29
N ALA A 1057 -0.74 -3.77 9.99
CA ALA A 1057 0.50 -4.21 9.37
C ALA A 1057 1.62 -3.17 9.56
N LYS A 1058 1.29 -1.88 9.40
CA LYS A 1058 2.21 -0.77 9.68
C LYS A 1058 2.62 -0.74 11.16
N LEU A 1059 1.66 -0.86 12.08
CA LEU A 1059 1.90 -0.89 13.52
C LEU A 1059 2.92 -2.00 13.88
N GLN A 1060 2.72 -3.20 13.34
CA GLN A 1060 3.58 -4.36 13.57
C GLN A 1060 4.96 -4.21 12.90
N ARG A 1061 5.00 -3.88 11.59
CA ARG A 1061 6.23 -3.75 10.79
C ARG A 1061 7.17 -2.69 11.37
N GLU A 1062 6.63 -1.55 11.78
CA GLU A 1062 7.42 -0.41 12.21
C GLU A 1062 7.63 -0.36 13.73
N ARG A 1063 7.15 -1.40 14.44
CA ARG A 1063 7.27 -1.56 15.90
C ARG A 1063 6.70 -0.36 16.67
N LEU A 1064 5.51 0.05 16.24
CA LEU A 1064 4.79 1.17 16.82
C LEU A 1064 3.95 0.67 18.01
N LYS A 1065 3.89 1.49 19.06
CA LYS A 1065 2.97 1.31 20.17
C LYS A 1065 1.57 1.79 19.80
N SER A 1066 1.49 2.93 19.13
CA SER A 1066 0.22 3.53 18.75
C SER A 1066 0.25 4.20 17.38
N ILE A 1067 -0.89 4.14 16.70
CA ILE A 1067 -1.25 4.93 15.54
C ILE A 1067 -2.57 5.66 15.86
N GLU A 1068 -2.59 6.98 15.71
CA GLU A 1068 -3.75 7.81 16.07
C GLU A 1068 -3.96 8.88 15.01
N VAL A 1069 -5.18 9.02 14.50
CA VAL A 1069 -5.48 10.08 13.53
C VAL A 1069 -5.38 11.46 14.21
N LYS A 1070 -4.87 12.45 13.50
CA LYS A 1070 -4.76 13.81 14.01
C LYS A 1070 -6.14 14.47 14.10
N ALA A 1071 -6.39 15.23 15.16
CA ALA A 1071 -7.62 16.00 15.34
C ALA A 1071 -7.88 16.97 14.16
N GLU A 1072 -6.84 17.59 13.60
CA GLU A 1072 -6.95 18.47 12.43
C GLU A 1072 -7.45 17.73 11.18
N ALA A 1073 -7.08 16.46 10.99
CA ALA A 1073 -7.55 15.66 9.86
C ALA A 1073 -9.01 15.21 10.05
N VAL A 1074 -9.43 14.94 11.29
CA VAL A 1074 -10.85 14.69 11.64
C VAL A 1074 -11.67 15.94 11.35
N GLN A 1075 -11.21 17.12 11.78
CA GLN A 1075 -11.90 18.39 11.55
C GLN A 1075 -11.97 18.74 10.06
N ASP A 1076 -10.86 18.59 9.32
CA ASP A 1076 -10.86 18.86 7.87
C ASP A 1076 -11.88 17.98 7.13
N PHE A 1077 -12.05 16.71 7.55
CA PHE A 1077 -13.07 15.84 6.97
C PHE A 1077 -14.49 16.20 7.40
N ASP A 1078 -14.68 16.64 8.65
CA ASP A 1078 -15.99 17.10 9.13
C ASP A 1078 -16.46 18.34 8.36
N ASP A 1079 -15.58 19.33 8.18
CA ASP A 1079 -15.83 20.52 7.36
C ASP A 1079 -16.19 20.15 5.90
N TYR A 1080 -15.52 19.13 5.35
CA TYR A 1080 -15.82 18.61 4.02
C TYR A 1080 -17.23 18.02 3.96
N ILE A 1081 -17.58 17.17 4.93
CA ILE A 1081 -18.88 16.53 5.03
C ILE A 1081 -20.00 17.56 5.20
N GLU A 1082 -19.80 18.60 6.02
CA GLU A 1082 -20.78 19.67 6.22
C GLU A 1082 -21.14 20.38 4.90
N VAL A 1083 -20.15 20.64 4.03
CA VAL A 1083 -20.39 21.25 2.72
C VAL A 1083 -21.09 20.27 1.76
N MET A 1084 -20.71 18.98 1.79
CA MET A 1084 -21.43 17.95 1.03
C MET A 1084 -22.91 17.87 1.45
N HIS A 1085 -23.22 17.97 2.74
CA HIS A 1085 -24.58 18.02 3.28
C HIS A 1085 -25.40 19.17 2.70
N HIS A 1086 -24.81 20.34 2.52
CA HIS A 1086 -25.49 21.47 1.91
C HIS A 1086 -25.81 21.30 0.42
N ASN A 1087 -25.00 20.51 -0.31
CA ASN A 1087 -25.11 20.32 -1.76
C ASN A 1087 -26.01 19.14 -2.17
N THR A 1088 -26.45 18.32 -1.22
CA THR A 1088 -27.34 17.18 -1.47
C THR A 1088 -28.77 17.51 -1.01
N PRO A 1089 -29.81 16.85 -1.56
CA PRO A 1089 -31.16 16.94 -1.07
C PRO A 1089 -31.23 16.23 0.28
N LEU A 1090 -30.81 16.89 1.36
CA LEU A 1090 -31.30 16.58 2.69
C LEU A 1090 -32.80 16.88 2.73
N CYS A 1091 -33.57 16.25 3.63
CA CYS A 1091 -35.03 16.37 3.75
C CYS A 1091 -35.51 17.80 4.10
N LEU A 1092 -35.21 18.77 3.25
CA LEU A 1092 -35.60 20.17 3.30
C LEU A 1092 -36.82 20.36 2.40
N PRO A 1093 -37.73 21.29 2.72
CA PRO A 1093 -38.90 21.57 1.89
C PRO A 1093 -38.51 21.99 0.46
N ARG A 1094 -39.30 21.56 -0.53
CA ARG A 1094 -39.12 21.78 -1.99
C ARG A 1094 -38.80 23.24 -2.41
N ASN A 1095 -39.11 24.23 -1.56
CA ASN A 1095 -38.98 25.67 -1.83
C ASN A 1095 -37.75 26.34 -1.16
N ALA A 1096 -36.87 25.59 -0.49
CA ALA A 1096 -35.62 26.18 0.02
C ALA A 1096 -34.68 26.45 -1.17
N ALA A 1097 -34.34 27.72 -1.43
CA ALA A 1097 -33.49 28.09 -2.56
C ALA A 1097 -32.01 27.67 -2.34
N PRO A 1098 -31.26 27.28 -3.40
CA PRO A 1098 -29.83 27.01 -3.30
C PRO A 1098 -29.09 28.26 -2.77
N GLY A 1099 -28.22 28.09 -1.77
CA GLY A 1099 -27.43 29.19 -1.22
C GLY A 1099 -28.19 30.19 -0.33
N THR A 1100 -29.46 29.94 0.01
CA THR A 1100 -30.06 30.69 1.11
C THR A 1100 -29.43 30.25 2.42
N LYS A 1101 -28.59 31.13 3.00
CA LYS A 1101 -28.39 31.16 4.45
C LYS A 1101 -29.77 31.36 5.06
N SER A 1102 -30.52 30.29 5.32
CA SER A 1102 -31.49 30.37 6.39
C SER A 1102 -30.63 30.75 7.59
N GLY A 1103 -30.74 31.99 8.08
CA GLY A 1103 -29.92 32.52 9.17
C GLY A 1103 -30.19 31.83 10.51
N LYS A 1104 -30.50 30.54 10.48
CA LYS A 1104 -30.82 29.67 11.59
C LYS A 1104 -29.72 28.63 11.72
N THR A 1105 -29.09 28.60 12.87
CA THR A 1105 -28.13 27.57 13.26
C THR A 1105 -28.84 26.22 13.39
N THR A 1106 -28.09 25.11 13.32
CA THR A 1106 -28.61 23.76 13.62
C THR A 1106 -29.30 23.71 14.99
N ALA A 1107 -28.86 24.55 15.95
CA ALA A 1107 -29.49 24.71 17.25
C ALA A 1107 -30.89 25.34 17.21
N GLU A 1108 -31.20 26.17 16.21
CA GLU A 1108 -32.52 26.79 16.05
C GLU A 1108 -33.54 25.86 15.36
N TRP A 1109 -33.08 24.83 14.63
CA TRP A 1109 -33.95 23.75 14.16
C TRP A 1109 -34.47 22.87 15.29
N LEU A 1110 -33.69 22.73 16.38
CA LEU A 1110 -34.03 21.96 17.57
C LEU A 1110 -35.10 22.63 18.47
N ALA A 1111 -35.40 23.91 18.26
CA ALA A 1111 -36.41 24.65 19.04
C ALA A 1111 -37.87 24.32 18.66
N TYR A 1112 -38.11 23.51 17.62
CA TYR A 1112 -39.45 23.08 17.22
C TYR A 1112 -39.93 21.87 18.04
N GLY A 1113 -40.46 22.13 19.26
CA GLY A 1113 -41.44 21.35 20.03
C GLY A 1113 -41.35 19.81 20.14
N PRO A 1114 -41.59 19.22 21.32
CA PRO A 1114 -41.40 17.78 21.60
C PRO A 1114 -42.17 16.80 20.69
N ALA A 1115 -43.31 17.21 20.12
CA ALA A 1115 -44.11 16.36 19.23
C ALA A 1115 -43.53 16.14 17.82
N ARG A 1116 -42.47 16.88 17.43
CA ARG A 1116 -41.73 16.66 16.16
C ARG A 1116 -40.39 15.94 16.34
N MET A 1117 -39.96 15.66 17.58
CA MET A 1117 -38.64 15.06 17.86
C MET A 1117 -38.49 13.62 17.34
N VAL A 1118 -39.57 12.84 17.26
CA VAL A 1118 -39.49 11.44 16.83
C VAL A 1118 -39.10 11.31 15.34
N THR A 1119 -39.45 12.29 14.51
CA THR A 1119 -39.06 12.36 13.10
C THR A 1119 -37.70 13.04 12.88
N LEU A 1120 -37.21 13.80 13.88
CA LEU A 1120 -35.96 14.56 13.82
C LEU A 1120 -34.70 13.73 14.12
N ASN A 1121 -34.82 12.60 14.83
CA ASN A 1121 -33.68 11.67 14.97
C ASN A 1121 -33.30 11.00 13.63
N ALA A 1122 -34.19 11.00 12.64
CA ALA A 1122 -33.88 10.59 11.26
C ALA A 1122 -33.36 11.75 10.38
N LEU A 1123 -33.23 12.96 10.95
CA LEU A 1123 -32.82 14.19 10.27
C LEU A 1123 -31.43 14.68 10.71
N LEU A 1124 -30.67 13.90 11.50
CA LEU A 1124 -29.28 14.28 11.79
C LEU A 1124 -28.45 14.13 10.51
N PRO A 1125 -27.96 15.24 9.90
CA PRO A 1125 -27.08 15.16 8.74
C PRO A 1125 -25.82 14.31 9.01
N SER A 1126 -25.39 14.19 10.27
CA SER A 1126 -24.12 13.59 10.75
C SER A 1126 -23.87 12.10 10.48
N ASN A 1127 -24.62 11.41 9.61
CA ASN A 1127 -24.55 9.95 9.44
C ASN A 1127 -24.34 9.46 8.00
N LEU A 1128 -24.42 10.34 7.00
CA LEU A 1128 -24.33 9.98 5.57
C LEU A 1128 -22.93 10.29 5.00
N LEU A 1129 -22.35 9.33 4.29
CA LEU A 1129 -21.24 9.58 3.38
C LEU A 1129 -21.83 10.27 2.16
N LEU A 1130 -21.59 11.57 1.99
CA LEU A 1130 -22.24 12.29 0.91
C LEU A 1130 -21.45 12.38 -0.40
N GLY A 1131 -20.44 11.53 -0.56
CA GLY A 1131 -20.00 11.09 -1.88
C GLY A 1131 -20.73 9.81 -2.32
N SER A 1132 -20.38 9.29 -3.49
CA SER A 1132 -20.80 7.96 -3.91
C SER A 1132 -20.04 6.83 -3.18
N MET A 1133 -20.53 5.58 -3.32
CA MET A 1133 -19.76 4.41 -2.87
C MET A 1133 -18.38 4.34 -3.54
N LEU A 1134 -18.29 4.61 -4.85
CA LEU A 1134 -17.03 4.60 -5.60
C LEU A 1134 -16.08 5.71 -5.13
N HIS A 1135 -16.61 6.89 -4.79
CA HIS A 1135 -15.84 7.98 -4.19
C HIS A 1135 -15.24 7.57 -2.84
N GLY A 1136 -16.06 7.01 -1.94
CA GLY A 1136 -15.60 6.49 -0.66
C GLY A 1136 -14.53 5.40 -0.79
N MET A 1137 -14.70 4.48 -1.75
CA MET A 1137 -13.66 3.48 -2.07
C MET A 1137 -12.35 4.16 -2.46
N LYS A 1138 -12.37 5.10 -3.41
CA LYS A 1138 -11.16 5.80 -3.88
C LYS A 1138 -10.47 6.60 -2.78
N ALA A 1139 -11.23 7.17 -1.85
CA ALA A 1139 -10.69 7.85 -0.68
C ALA A 1139 -9.93 6.91 0.28
N LEU A 1140 -10.31 5.62 0.33
CA LEU A 1140 -9.76 4.62 1.24
C LEU A 1140 -8.68 3.72 0.62
N ILE A 1141 -8.54 3.66 -0.72
CA ILE A 1141 -7.54 2.82 -1.41
C ILE A 1141 -6.12 3.08 -0.88
N TYR A 1142 -5.76 4.36 -0.73
CA TYR A 1142 -4.41 4.78 -0.37
C TYR A 1142 -4.42 5.52 0.97
N PRO A 1143 -4.06 4.85 2.07
CA PRO A 1143 -3.99 5.52 3.36
C PRO A 1143 -3.02 6.70 3.38
N ARG A 1144 -3.50 7.84 3.88
CA ARG A 1144 -2.70 9.05 4.13
C ARG A 1144 -2.02 8.96 5.49
N TRP A 1145 -0.87 8.30 5.54
CA TRP A 1145 -0.10 8.11 6.77
C TRP A 1145 0.40 9.42 7.39
N GLU A 1146 0.51 10.49 6.61
CA GLU A 1146 0.81 11.82 7.13
C GLU A 1146 -0.30 12.45 7.99
N ASP A 1147 -1.52 11.93 7.92
CA ASP A 1147 -2.67 12.39 8.72
C ASP A 1147 -2.73 11.73 10.12
N TYR A 1148 -1.72 10.91 10.46
CA TYR A 1148 -1.62 10.20 11.74
C TYR A 1148 -0.42 10.65 12.57
N ASN A 1149 -0.56 10.52 13.89
CA ASN A 1149 0.50 10.56 14.87
C ASN A 1149 0.94 9.14 15.22
N TYR A 1150 2.22 9.00 15.56
CA TYR A 1150 2.86 7.72 15.82
C TYR A 1150 3.62 7.75 17.14
N GLU A 1151 3.44 6.72 17.96
CA GLU A 1151 4.26 6.49 19.13
C GLU A 1151 4.99 5.15 19.00
N ARG A 1152 6.29 5.12 19.32
CA ARG A 1152 7.09 3.90 19.25
C ARG A 1152 6.94 3.06 20.51
N ALA A 1153 7.02 1.74 20.35
CA ALA A 1153 7.09 0.82 21.48
C ALA A 1153 8.48 0.84 22.14
N ASP A 1154 9.52 1.07 21.35
CA ASP A 1154 10.90 1.13 21.82
C ASP A 1154 11.28 2.55 22.30
N PRO A 1155 12.17 2.68 23.31
CA PRO A 1155 12.66 3.98 23.79
C PRO A 1155 13.58 4.71 22.80
N ILE A 1156 13.82 4.12 21.62
CA ILE A 1156 14.72 4.63 20.60
C ILE A 1156 13.98 5.66 19.75
N GLN A 1157 14.56 6.85 19.67
CA GLN A 1157 13.95 8.01 19.00
C GLN A 1157 14.06 7.96 17.47
N ASN A 1158 15.03 7.22 16.92
CA ASN A 1158 15.25 7.16 15.49
C ASN A 1158 14.10 6.46 14.76
N ARG A 1159 13.50 7.13 13.77
CA ARG A 1159 12.30 6.61 13.10
C ARG A 1159 12.53 5.42 12.17
N LEU A 1160 13.78 5.14 11.82
CA LEU A 1160 14.18 4.05 10.95
C LEU A 1160 14.74 2.87 11.74
N TYR A 1161 14.58 2.86 13.07
CA TYR A 1161 14.99 1.73 13.90
C TYR A 1161 14.41 0.39 13.44
N TRP A 1162 13.21 0.39 12.86
CA TRP A 1162 12.56 -0.80 12.32
C TRP A 1162 13.28 -1.46 11.14
N LEU A 1163 14.26 -0.79 10.52
CA LEU A 1163 15.15 -1.41 9.53
C LEU A 1163 15.96 -2.58 10.14
N GLY A 1164 16.17 -2.57 11.46
CA GLY A 1164 16.77 -3.70 12.16
C GLY A 1164 18.25 -3.89 11.85
N ASP A 1165 18.69 -5.14 11.64
CA ASP A 1165 20.09 -5.53 11.51
C ASP A 1165 20.59 -5.66 10.05
N GLY A 1166 19.84 -5.13 9.08
CA GLY A 1166 20.18 -5.18 7.65
C GLY A 1166 19.90 -6.52 6.97
N GLN A 1167 19.18 -7.45 7.62
CA GLN A 1167 18.82 -8.76 7.07
C GLN A 1167 17.30 -9.01 7.13
N THR A 1168 16.85 -9.95 6.29
CA THR A 1168 15.53 -10.57 6.40
C THR A 1168 15.58 -11.84 7.26
N TYR A 1169 14.45 -12.24 7.82
CA TYR A 1169 14.31 -13.43 8.68
C TYR A 1169 14.73 -14.70 7.94
N ASN A 1170 14.41 -14.81 6.65
CA ASN A 1170 14.81 -15.95 5.82
C ASN A 1170 16.33 -15.99 5.59
N GLU A 1171 16.99 -14.83 5.44
CA GLU A 1171 18.45 -14.76 5.35
C GLU A 1171 19.11 -15.21 6.66
N LYS A 1172 18.55 -14.80 7.80
CA LYS A 1172 19.10 -15.10 9.12
C LYS A 1172 18.90 -16.57 9.54
N THR A 1173 17.75 -17.15 9.22
CA THR A 1173 17.39 -18.54 9.61
C THR A 1173 17.77 -19.60 8.60
N LEU A 1174 18.18 -19.22 7.38
CA LEU A 1174 18.46 -20.13 6.26
C LEU A 1174 17.29 -21.07 5.92
N SER A 1175 16.06 -20.77 6.34
CA SER A 1175 14.87 -21.56 5.97
C SER A 1175 14.78 -21.59 4.44
N GLY A 1176 14.84 -22.78 3.84
CA GLY A 1176 15.10 -23.03 2.41
C GLY A 1176 14.10 -22.44 1.41
N ASP A 1177 13.13 -21.66 1.85
CA ASP A 1177 12.13 -21.01 1.01
C ASP A 1177 12.70 -19.70 0.44
N ARG A 1178 13.60 -19.83 -0.54
CA ARG A 1178 14.38 -18.72 -1.12
C ARG A 1178 13.73 -18.10 -2.36
N ALA A 1179 12.51 -18.50 -2.73
CA ALA A 1179 11.87 -18.15 -3.99
C ALA A 1179 10.87 -16.97 -3.93
N TRP A 1180 10.62 -16.38 -2.75
CA TRP A 1180 9.54 -15.41 -2.54
C TRP A 1180 9.69 -14.06 -3.28
N TYR A 1181 10.87 -13.72 -3.81
CA TYR A 1181 11.08 -12.43 -4.50
C TYR A 1181 10.76 -12.46 -6.00
N LEU A 1182 10.55 -13.64 -6.60
CA LEU A 1182 10.14 -13.77 -8.01
C LEU A 1182 8.66 -13.38 -8.22
N HIS A 1183 7.90 -13.31 -7.14
CA HIS A 1183 6.59 -12.67 -7.11
C HIS A 1183 6.68 -11.48 -6.16
N PRO A 1184 7.02 -10.27 -6.64
CA PRO A 1184 6.74 -9.09 -5.83
C PRO A 1184 5.26 -9.17 -5.46
N PRO A 1185 4.87 -9.14 -4.17
CA PRO A 1185 3.51 -8.76 -3.84
C PRO A 1185 3.39 -7.36 -4.43
N TYR A 1186 2.73 -7.25 -5.57
CA TYR A 1186 2.79 -6.07 -6.41
C TYR A 1186 2.57 -4.83 -5.56
N LEU A 1187 3.43 -3.84 -5.75
CA LEU A 1187 3.23 -2.43 -5.44
C LEU A 1187 1.72 -2.15 -5.34
N ASP A 1188 1.21 -1.86 -4.14
CA ASP A 1188 -0.20 -1.61 -3.77
C ASP A 1188 -0.82 -0.40 -4.50
N VAL A 1189 -0.34 -0.07 -5.71
CA VAL A 1189 -1.00 0.81 -6.67
C VAL A 1189 -1.85 -0.09 -7.57
N PRO A 1190 -3.14 -0.32 -7.23
CA PRO A 1190 -4.08 -0.92 -8.16
C PRO A 1190 -3.92 -0.25 -9.54
N PRO A 1191 -4.00 -1.02 -10.64
CA PRO A 1191 -3.97 -0.44 -11.97
C PRO A 1191 -4.97 0.72 -12.03
N VAL A 1192 -4.58 1.84 -12.65
CA VAL A 1192 -5.55 2.92 -12.83
C VAL A 1192 -6.63 2.37 -13.74
N PRO A 1193 -7.93 2.41 -13.36
CA PRO A 1193 -9.00 2.03 -14.27
C PRO A 1193 -8.81 2.80 -15.58
N GLU A 1194 -8.84 2.12 -16.72
CA GLU A 1194 -8.85 2.82 -18.01
C GLU A 1194 -10.03 3.81 -18.00
N ALA A 1195 -9.71 5.09 -18.19
CA ALA A 1195 -10.68 6.19 -18.20
C ALA A 1195 -11.55 6.15 -19.46
#